data_AF-A0A556PU75-F1
#
_entry.id   AF-A0A556PU75-F1
#
_cell.length_a   1.000
_cell.length_b   1.000
_cell.length_c   1.000
_cell.angle_alpha   90.00
_cell.angle_beta   90.00
_cell.angle_gamma   90.00
#
_symmetry.space_group_name_H-M   'P 1'
#
loop_
_entity.id
_entity.type
_entity.pdbx_description
1 polymer ?
#
loop_
_entity_poly.entity_id
_entity_poly.type
_entity_poly.pdbx_seq_one_letter_code
_entity_poly.pdbx_strand_id
1 'polypeptide(L)'
;MKKRNSGLMMLIVSLLLFFLVPVAIQADSHEDLMISEYVEGSSYNKAIELYNGTGSAIDLSEYTIVNFANGASQQPGDGNANALSLSGTLNSGETYVIANERGSDELLAKADLTGSSYFYGFNGDDAIVLFKNYDETTRQGVAIDRVGVVGEDPGSYWGNNEAKTQNMTLVRDVAVTKGKKDLTSPLSFDEWIAFYSDTFEHLGSHNKVEPPSNEVQDEYEATVERVVDGDTIKIQQAILGTTTIRFLNIDTPETYHLDQYDSNLINEDPDHSQKYHGDQATKQLASYIQPGDKVILKVGEEPLDTYGRLLAEVVRKSDGLNTNKEMVKNGYAATYFIWPIGDKTTYEEYQQIQREAINQGNNIWSQENPLMELPFEFRARYDGRALYRYPGNSDTKQYFMPDEWKNVPIDKRIFFPDEMSALNEGYQPAFDREPVIADARTASIGTNVMIEGTVTHKINQSGKTNYYIQDETAGIVVRTDQLNANVGDHIRVAGVTNEYYDMLQVEASSAEVIGEGPTVEPTVITSDKVGEDWEAQLVQLEGVEVLSVNQHNDYTVKDASGEFIIDNDAGFLQVGETYDTIVGVLDYNFGAFKVMPRNENDLTKELPIISLQEVRESELDSRVHFEGVVTAAFTVGGSTNYYVQDDSAGIVVRLAESDVEVGDKIRVKGKTEEYFGLLQVQPTLANTTIVEKNVGVPAPKIVTSNDLGESLEGQLVQMNNVAVESVDNHANYQASDQHRAFVIDSYEGFVETGKSYESVTGVVTYNYDEYKLMPRNPQDVIEAFSLLDGYVAGEESIAQVTDSLLKLTSEKDIQTALSQLKEELTTHIQTNGNTEQHIKSAIKHIEKALIKYQNSDKDAHYKKIGHEIEKLFKRMEKQAS
;
A
#
# COMPACT_ATOMS: atom_id res chain seq x y z
N MET A 1 -38.83 113.50 -20.46
CA MET A 1 -40.23 113.24 -20.86
C MET A 1 -40.34 111.82 -21.41
N LYS A 2 -41.33 111.02 -20.94
CA LYS A 2 -42.12 109.90 -21.54
C LYS A 2 -41.56 109.18 -22.80
N LYS A 3 -41.75 107.89 -23.13
CA LYS A 3 -42.46 106.66 -22.68
C LYS A 3 -41.99 105.55 -23.70
N ARG A 4 -41.61 104.34 -23.29
CA ARG A 4 -42.37 103.05 -23.27
C ARG A 4 -42.57 102.28 -24.61
N ASN A 5 -42.20 100.97 -24.56
CA ASN A 5 -42.75 99.77 -25.28
C ASN A 5 -42.47 99.60 -26.80
N SER A 6 -42.34 98.42 -27.45
CA SER A 6 -42.31 96.96 -27.13
C SER A 6 -42.31 96.16 -28.45
N GLY A 7 -41.89 94.88 -28.46
CA GLY A 7 -42.20 93.86 -29.52
C GLY A 7 -40.99 92.94 -29.80
N LEU A 8 -40.90 91.69 -29.31
CA LEU A 8 -41.60 90.44 -29.63
C LEU A 8 -41.32 89.92 -31.06
N MET A 9 -40.50 88.88 -31.17
CA MET A 9 -40.06 88.25 -32.42
C MET A 9 -40.62 86.82 -32.51
N MET A 10 -41.20 86.54 -33.68
CA MET A 10 -41.90 85.32 -34.08
C MET A 10 -40.93 84.51 -34.96
N LEU A 11 -40.76 83.20 -34.70
CA LEU A 11 -40.12 82.29 -35.65
C LEU A 11 -40.88 80.95 -35.68
N ILE A 12 -40.98 80.43 -36.89
CA ILE A 12 -41.91 79.43 -37.41
C ILE A 12 -41.62 78.03 -36.84
N VAL A 13 -42.65 77.36 -36.31
CA VAL A 13 -42.65 75.93 -35.94
C VAL A 13 -43.25 75.12 -37.09
N SER A 14 -42.46 74.19 -37.63
CA SER A 14 -42.94 73.19 -38.60
C SER A 14 -43.15 71.85 -37.88
N LEU A 15 -44.33 71.28 -38.11
CA LEU A 15 -44.94 70.15 -37.44
C LEU A 15 -44.29 68.82 -37.88
N LEU A 16 -43.63 68.10 -36.98
CA LEU A 16 -43.31 66.68 -37.13
C LEU A 16 -43.99 65.93 -35.98
N LEU A 17 -45.03 65.14 -36.31
CA LEU A 17 -45.66 64.20 -35.39
C LEU A 17 -44.65 63.12 -34.99
N PHE A 18 -44.11 63.21 -33.79
CA PHE A 18 -43.55 62.05 -33.10
C PHE A 18 -44.71 61.31 -32.44
N PHE A 19 -45.02 60.12 -32.94
CA PHE A 19 -45.73 59.11 -32.16
C PHE A 19 -44.87 58.83 -30.92
N LEU A 20 -45.33 59.26 -29.74
CA LEU A 20 -44.90 58.61 -28.49
C LEU A 20 -45.44 57.18 -28.56
N VAL A 21 -44.59 56.25 -28.97
CA VAL A 21 -44.74 54.87 -28.52
C VAL A 21 -44.44 54.93 -27.02
N PRO A 22 -45.39 54.63 -26.12
CA PRO A 22 -44.99 54.36 -24.75
C PRO A 22 -44.01 53.19 -24.86
N VAL A 23 -42.75 53.40 -24.48
CA VAL A 23 -41.90 52.28 -24.09
C VAL A 23 -42.69 51.61 -22.97
N ALA A 24 -43.25 50.44 -23.25
CA ALA A 24 -43.81 49.61 -22.22
C ALA A 24 -42.64 49.32 -21.28
N ILE A 25 -42.66 49.94 -20.08
CA ILE A 25 -41.88 49.43 -18.96
C ILE A 25 -42.31 47.97 -18.85
N GLN A 26 -41.39 47.07 -19.17
CA GLN A 26 -41.61 45.65 -19.01
C GLN A 26 -41.94 45.45 -17.54
N ALA A 27 -43.14 44.94 -17.26
CA ALA A 27 -43.57 44.69 -15.91
C ALA A 27 -42.59 43.69 -15.27
N ASP A 28 -41.97 44.12 -14.18
CA ASP A 28 -41.04 43.33 -13.38
C ASP A 28 -41.77 42.09 -12.85
N SER A 29 -41.20 40.91 -13.10
CA SER A 29 -41.90 39.62 -13.00
C SER A 29 -41.43 38.76 -11.83
N HIS A 30 -40.72 39.34 -10.86
CA HIS A 30 -40.22 38.57 -9.73
C HIS A 30 -41.37 38.16 -8.80
N GLU A 31 -41.32 36.92 -8.32
CA GLU A 31 -42.35 36.41 -7.39
C GLU A 31 -42.25 37.05 -5.99
N ASP A 32 -41.03 37.37 -5.55
CA ASP A 32 -40.71 37.91 -4.23
C ASP A 32 -39.29 38.52 -4.27
N LEU A 33 -38.70 38.87 -3.12
CA LEU A 33 -37.28 39.22 -3.00
C LEU A 33 -36.38 38.08 -3.49
N MET A 34 -35.19 38.44 -3.96
CA MET A 34 -34.17 37.50 -4.42
C MET A 34 -32.80 37.89 -3.87
N ILE A 35 -31.93 36.90 -3.64
CA ILE A 35 -30.52 37.14 -3.39
C ILE A 35 -29.87 37.43 -4.75
N SER A 36 -29.52 38.70 -4.99
CA SER A 36 -28.94 39.17 -6.25
C SER A 36 -27.43 39.10 -6.27
N GLU A 37 -26.76 39.15 -5.11
CA GLU A 37 -25.31 39.04 -5.03
C GLU A 37 -24.89 38.37 -3.72
N TYR A 38 -23.88 37.51 -3.81
CA TYR A 38 -23.25 36.83 -2.68
C TYR A 38 -21.74 37.06 -2.74
N VAL A 39 -21.15 37.55 -1.67
CA VAL A 39 -19.72 37.89 -1.59
C VAL A 39 -19.08 37.13 -0.44
N GLU A 40 -18.23 36.16 -0.77
CA GLU A 40 -17.28 35.53 0.15
C GLU A 40 -15.87 35.95 -0.27
N GLY A 41 -15.49 37.15 0.17
CA GLY A 41 -14.23 37.80 -0.16
C GLY A 41 -13.13 37.54 0.86
N SER A 42 -11.98 38.20 0.69
CA SER A 42 -10.85 38.06 1.62
C SER A 42 -11.19 38.59 3.01
N SER A 43 -10.67 37.93 4.05
CA SER A 43 -10.84 38.35 5.45
C SER A 43 -12.32 38.57 5.81
N TYR A 44 -12.70 39.77 6.24
CA TYR A 44 -14.05 40.16 6.62
C TYR A 44 -14.88 40.74 5.46
N ASN A 45 -14.44 40.65 4.20
CA ASN A 45 -15.25 41.06 3.05
C ASN A 45 -16.37 40.04 2.81
N LYS A 46 -17.44 40.14 3.59
CA LYS A 46 -18.62 39.27 3.52
C LYS A 46 -19.85 40.13 3.29
N ALA A 47 -20.58 39.87 2.22
CA ALA A 47 -21.82 40.58 1.94
C ALA A 47 -22.87 39.76 1.19
N ILE A 48 -24.13 40.11 1.42
CA ILE A 48 -25.30 39.58 0.71
C ILE A 48 -26.13 40.76 0.21
N GLU A 49 -26.50 40.75 -1.06
CA GLU A 49 -27.43 41.73 -1.63
C GLU A 49 -28.80 41.09 -1.88
N LEU A 50 -29.85 41.79 -1.45
CA LEU A 50 -31.24 41.47 -1.79
C LEU A 50 -31.76 42.42 -2.87
N TYR A 51 -32.51 41.92 -3.84
CA TYR A 51 -33.16 42.73 -4.88
C TYR A 51 -34.69 42.59 -4.83
N ASN A 52 -35.39 43.70 -5.01
CA ASN A 52 -36.85 43.73 -5.16
C ASN A 52 -37.27 43.99 -6.61
N GLY A 53 -37.54 42.94 -7.38
CA GLY A 53 -38.07 43.05 -8.74
C GLY A 53 -39.58 42.78 -8.87
N THR A 54 -40.37 43.02 -7.81
CA THR A 54 -41.79 42.58 -7.78
C THR A 54 -42.78 43.57 -8.41
N GLY A 55 -42.32 44.76 -8.80
CA GLY A 55 -43.18 45.86 -9.27
C GLY A 55 -43.86 46.64 -8.14
N SER A 56 -43.60 46.34 -6.87
CA SER A 56 -44.16 47.04 -5.70
C SER A 56 -43.16 47.11 -4.54
N ALA A 57 -43.39 48.02 -3.58
CA ALA A 57 -42.52 48.13 -2.39
C ALA A 57 -42.80 46.98 -1.40
N ILE A 58 -41.73 46.43 -0.80
CA ILE A 58 -41.78 45.32 0.17
C ILE A 58 -41.36 45.82 1.55
N ASP A 59 -42.10 45.40 2.59
CA ASP A 59 -41.72 45.58 3.99
C ASP A 59 -40.74 44.48 4.40
N LEU A 60 -39.49 44.86 4.69
CA LEU A 60 -38.42 43.94 5.05
C LEU A 60 -38.61 43.34 6.45
N SER A 61 -39.48 43.90 7.30
CA SER A 61 -39.72 43.35 8.64
C SER A 61 -40.38 41.97 8.64
N GLU A 62 -40.95 41.55 7.50
CA GLU A 62 -41.47 40.19 7.31
C GLU A 62 -40.38 39.17 6.97
N TYR A 63 -39.14 39.61 6.72
CA TYR A 63 -38.05 38.78 6.21
C TYR A 63 -36.92 38.62 7.22
N THR A 64 -36.30 37.45 7.17
CA THR A 64 -35.14 37.09 7.98
C THR A 64 -34.18 36.35 7.09
N ILE A 65 -32.91 36.77 7.10
CA ILE A 65 -31.85 36.04 6.42
C ILE A 65 -31.08 35.21 7.46
N VAL A 66 -30.76 33.97 7.12
CA VAL A 66 -30.21 33.00 8.08
C VAL A 66 -28.96 32.37 7.47
N ASN A 67 -27.87 32.36 8.23
CA ASN A 67 -26.69 31.55 7.95
C ASN A 67 -26.81 30.22 8.70
N PHE A 68 -26.93 29.11 7.98
CA PHE A 68 -26.76 27.75 8.51
C PHE A 68 -25.30 27.34 8.37
N ALA A 69 -24.58 27.36 9.49
CA ALA A 69 -23.14 27.25 9.49
C ALA A 69 -22.65 25.79 9.42
N ASN A 70 -21.64 25.51 8.61
CA ASN A 70 -20.94 24.22 8.46
C ASN A 70 -21.92 23.03 8.38
N GLY A 71 -22.86 23.08 7.45
CA GLY A 71 -23.85 22.01 7.24
C GLY A 71 -25.00 21.93 8.26
N ALA A 72 -25.22 22.95 9.09
CA ALA A 72 -26.37 22.98 10.01
C ALA A 72 -27.71 22.80 9.27
N SER A 73 -28.65 22.08 9.90
CA SER A 73 -29.97 21.82 9.32
C SER A 73 -31.11 22.64 9.96
N GLN A 74 -32.32 22.49 9.41
CA GLN A 74 -33.54 23.03 10.01
C GLN A 74 -33.96 22.28 11.29
N GLN A 75 -33.30 21.20 11.69
CA GLN A 75 -33.59 20.53 12.94
C GLN A 75 -33.07 21.38 14.12
N PRO A 76 -33.92 21.79 15.08
CA PRO A 76 -33.46 22.51 16.25
C PRO A 76 -32.42 21.71 17.05
N GLY A 77 -31.28 22.33 17.34
CA GLY A 77 -30.16 21.70 18.05
C GLY A 77 -29.10 21.06 17.15
N ASP A 78 -29.31 21.02 15.83
CA ASP A 78 -28.34 20.49 14.87
C ASP A 78 -27.51 21.64 14.23
N GLY A 79 -26.26 21.80 14.67
CA GLY A 79 -25.40 22.91 14.25
C GLY A 79 -25.93 24.31 14.62
N ASN A 80 -25.32 25.35 14.05
CA ASN A 80 -25.67 26.75 14.32
C ASN A 80 -26.44 27.37 13.15
N ALA A 81 -27.63 27.91 13.43
CA ALA A 81 -28.41 28.72 12.49
C ALA A 81 -28.48 30.15 13.03
N ASN A 82 -27.77 31.06 12.38
CA ASN A 82 -27.59 32.46 12.82
C ASN A 82 -28.54 33.36 12.03
N ALA A 83 -29.63 33.78 12.66
CA ALA A 83 -30.66 34.61 12.04
C ALA A 83 -30.35 36.11 12.16
N LEU A 84 -30.69 36.86 11.10
CA LEU A 84 -30.69 38.31 11.05
C LEU A 84 -32.06 38.80 10.57
N SER A 85 -32.84 39.36 11.51
CA SER A 85 -34.11 40.02 11.19
C SER A 85 -33.88 41.32 10.42
N LEU A 86 -34.60 41.52 9.33
CA LEU A 86 -34.51 42.72 8.50
C LEU A 86 -35.56 43.77 8.91
N SER A 87 -35.43 45.00 8.42
CA SER A 87 -36.41 46.05 8.68
C SER A 87 -36.34 47.14 7.61
N GLY A 88 -37.39 47.95 7.52
CA GLY A 88 -37.49 49.03 6.55
C GLY A 88 -38.35 48.65 5.33
N THR A 89 -38.31 49.48 4.31
CA THR A 89 -39.09 49.29 3.07
C THR A 89 -38.14 49.35 1.89
N LEU A 90 -38.17 48.33 1.03
CA LEU A 90 -37.38 48.26 -0.20
C LEU A 90 -38.29 48.51 -1.40
N ASN A 91 -38.09 49.58 -2.17
CA ASN A 91 -38.93 49.85 -3.34
C ASN A 91 -38.60 48.89 -4.49
N SER A 92 -39.52 48.75 -5.44
CA SER A 92 -39.26 47.96 -6.65
C SER A 92 -38.10 48.56 -7.43
N GLY A 93 -37.17 47.72 -7.87
CA GLY A 93 -35.96 48.06 -8.60
C GLY A 93 -34.77 48.44 -7.70
N GLU A 94 -34.95 48.50 -6.39
CA GLU A 94 -33.87 48.79 -5.44
C GLU A 94 -33.22 47.50 -4.89
N THR A 95 -32.00 47.64 -4.39
CA THR A 95 -31.28 46.58 -3.67
C THR A 95 -31.07 46.95 -2.20
N TYR A 96 -30.75 45.95 -1.38
CA TYR A 96 -30.44 46.09 0.04
C TYR A 96 -29.19 45.27 0.36
N VAL A 97 -28.06 45.93 0.61
CA VAL A 97 -26.74 45.31 0.81
C VAL A 97 -26.45 45.15 2.30
N ILE A 98 -26.23 43.90 2.72
CA ILE A 98 -25.90 43.51 4.09
C ILE A 98 -24.43 43.10 4.13
N ALA A 99 -23.58 43.80 4.89
CA ALA A 99 -22.13 43.55 4.91
C ALA A 99 -21.55 43.44 6.32
N ASN A 100 -20.47 42.69 6.48
CA ASN A 100 -19.73 42.63 7.75
C ASN A 100 -19.08 44.00 8.04
N GLU A 101 -19.23 44.52 9.26
CA GLU A 101 -18.74 45.85 9.65
C GLU A 101 -17.22 46.01 9.61
N ARG A 102 -16.47 44.90 9.56
CA ARG A 102 -15.00 44.87 9.46
C ARG A 102 -14.51 44.71 8.02
N GLY A 103 -15.42 44.73 7.05
CA GLY A 103 -15.09 44.72 5.62
C GLY A 103 -14.25 45.93 5.22
N SER A 104 -13.69 45.85 4.01
CA SER A 104 -12.92 46.95 3.42
C SER A 104 -13.76 48.21 3.23
N ASP A 105 -13.12 49.37 3.19
CA ASP A 105 -13.80 50.66 2.97
C ASP A 105 -14.61 50.68 1.67
N GLU A 106 -14.14 49.96 0.64
CA GLU A 106 -14.82 49.84 -0.66
C GLU A 106 -16.14 49.06 -0.53
N LEU A 107 -16.13 47.92 0.19
CA LEU A 107 -17.34 47.16 0.48
C LEU A 107 -18.31 47.94 1.36
N LEU A 108 -17.81 48.56 2.44
CA LEU A 108 -18.65 49.30 3.38
C LEU A 108 -19.32 50.53 2.74
N ALA A 109 -18.70 51.12 1.70
CA ALA A 109 -19.31 52.19 0.93
C ALA A 109 -20.56 51.75 0.14
N LYS A 110 -20.77 50.44 -0.04
CA LYS A 110 -21.93 49.85 -0.73
C LYS A 110 -23.03 49.37 0.23
N ALA A 111 -22.77 49.28 1.52
CA ALA A 111 -23.65 48.61 2.48
C ALA A 111 -24.81 49.50 2.97
N ASP A 112 -26.01 48.92 3.06
CA ASP A 112 -27.19 49.52 3.71
C ASP A 112 -27.30 49.10 5.17
N LEU A 113 -26.83 47.89 5.50
CA LEU A 113 -26.80 47.33 6.84
C LEU A 113 -25.43 46.71 7.12
N THR A 114 -24.83 47.09 8.25
CA THR A 114 -23.58 46.50 8.73
C THR A 114 -23.72 45.91 10.13
N GLY A 115 -22.88 44.91 10.43
CA GLY A 115 -22.83 44.32 11.77
C GLY A 115 -21.74 43.25 11.91
N SER A 116 -21.69 42.62 13.08
CA SER A 116 -20.66 41.64 13.47
C SER A 116 -21.19 40.43 14.25
N SER A 117 -22.50 40.17 14.21
CA SER A 117 -23.05 38.91 14.73
C SER A 117 -22.51 37.70 13.93
N TYR A 118 -22.73 36.48 14.45
CA TYR A 118 -22.34 35.24 13.78
C TYR A 118 -22.94 35.07 12.37
N PHE A 119 -24.04 35.77 12.05
CA PHE A 119 -24.57 35.81 10.68
C PHE A 119 -23.52 36.32 9.68
N TYR A 120 -22.81 37.41 10.02
CA TYR A 120 -21.85 38.09 9.13
C TYR A 120 -20.52 37.33 8.96
N GLY A 121 -20.34 36.22 9.67
CA GLY A 121 -19.14 35.40 9.65
C GLY A 121 -19.19 34.23 8.67
N PHE A 122 -20.10 34.26 7.70
CA PHE A 122 -20.26 33.16 6.76
C PHE A 122 -19.03 32.97 5.86
N ASN A 123 -18.79 31.72 5.45
CA ASN A 123 -17.72 31.28 4.57
C ASN A 123 -18.27 30.26 3.54
N GLY A 124 -17.40 29.64 2.74
CA GLY A 124 -17.81 28.87 1.57
C GLY A 124 -18.74 27.67 1.83
N ASP A 125 -18.70 27.07 3.01
CA ASP A 125 -19.46 25.91 3.45
C ASP A 125 -20.73 26.24 4.25
N ASP A 126 -21.10 27.52 4.30
CA ASP A 126 -22.28 28.01 5.00
C ASP A 126 -23.47 28.25 4.05
N ALA A 127 -24.65 27.71 4.37
CA ALA A 127 -25.86 27.94 3.58
C ALA A 127 -26.59 29.21 4.04
N ILE A 128 -26.79 30.15 3.11
CA ILE A 128 -27.52 31.39 3.34
C ILE A 128 -28.94 31.25 2.80
N VAL A 129 -29.95 31.49 3.65
CA VAL A 129 -31.36 31.38 3.26
C VAL A 129 -32.12 32.65 3.61
N LEU A 130 -32.87 33.18 2.64
CA LEU A 130 -33.85 34.22 2.88
C LEU A 130 -35.20 33.57 3.18
N PHE A 131 -35.72 33.81 4.37
CA PHE A 131 -37.04 33.37 4.79
C PHE A 131 -38.00 34.55 4.94
N LYS A 132 -39.29 34.25 4.76
CA LYS A 132 -40.40 35.08 5.18
C LYS A 132 -41.08 34.45 6.40
N ASN A 133 -41.35 35.26 7.43
CA ASN A 133 -41.91 34.84 8.71
C ASN A 133 -41.13 33.68 9.38
N TYR A 134 -39.82 33.84 9.52
CA TYR A 134 -38.96 32.84 10.17
C TYR A 134 -39.16 32.79 11.69
N ASP A 135 -39.26 31.60 12.24
CA ASP A 135 -39.25 31.34 13.68
C ASP A 135 -37.91 30.71 14.07
N GLU A 136 -37.07 31.48 14.78
CA GLU A 136 -35.72 31.05 15.20
C GLU A 136 -35.72 29.84 16.12
N THR A 137 -36.80 29.63 16.91
CA THR A 137 -36.89 28.51 17.86
C THR A 137 -37.14 27.20 17.13
N THR A 138 -37.97 27.22 16.10
CA THR A 138 -38.29 26.03 15.30
C THR A 138 -37.42 25.87 14.06
N ARG A 139 -36.68 26.92 13.68
CA ARG A 139 -35.90 27.04 12.43
C ARG A 139 -36.74 26.87 11.16
N GLN A 140 -38.02 27.28 11.22
CA GLN A 140 -38.98 27.15 10.13
C GLN A 140 -39.47 28.53 9.66
N GLY A 141 -39.72 28.63 8.35
CA GLY A 141 -40.26 29.82 7.69
C GLY A 141 -40.56 29.50 6.23
N VAL A 142 -41.18 30.41 5.50
CA VAL A 142 -41.36 30.24 4.06
C VAL A 142 -40.05 30.62 3.37
N ALA A 143 -39.34 29.63 2.81
CA ALA A 143 -38.11 29.88 2.06
C ALA A 143 -38.41 30.66 0.77
N ILE A 144 -37.65 31.73 0.56
CA ILE A 144 -37.80 32.64 -0.58
C ILE A 144 -36.68 32.42 -1.58
N ASP A 145 -35.43 32.36 -1.10
CA ASP A 145 -34.24 32.10 -1.90
C ASP A 145 -33.10 31.57 -1.02
N ARG A 146 -32.07 30.98 -1.63
CA ARG A 146 -30.86 30.52 -0.93
C ARG A 146 -29.59 30.54 -1.77
N VAL A 147 -28.47 30.47 -1.06
CA VAL A 147 -27.13 30.10 -1.55
C VAL A 147 -26.63 28.95 -0.66
N GLY A 148 -26.11 27.88 -1.22
CA GLY A 148 -25.72 26.67 -0.45
C GLY A 148 -26.90 25.76 -0.10
N VAL A 149 -26.63 24.56 0.44
CA VAL A 149 -27.62 23.50 0.73
C VAL A 149 -27.76 23.32 2.24
N VAL A 150 -28.97 23.41 2.77
CA VAL A 150 -29.20 23.29 4.22
C VAL A 150 -29.09 21.84 4.66
N GLY A 151 -28.30 21.56 5.70
CA GLY A 151 -28.05 20.20 6.20
C GLY A 151 -26.94 19.43 5.50
N GLU A 152 -26.20 20.07 4.58
CA GLU A 152 -25.08 19.48 3.84
C GLU A 152 -23.82 20.31 4.11
N ASP A 153 -22.73 19.64 4.49
CA ASP A 153 -21.40 20.24 4.56
C ASP A 153 -20.62 19.87 3.27
N PRO A 154 -20.32 20.83 2.38
CA PRO A 154 -19.59 20.58 1.15
C PRO A 154 -18.06 20.46 1.38
N GLY A 155 -17.61 20.47 2.63
CA GLY A 155 -16.22 20.45 3.05
C GLY A 155 -15.52 21.81 2.96
N SER A 156 -15.70 22.55 1.87
CA SER A 156 -15.14 23.92 1.75
C SER A 156 -16.01 24.86 0.95
N TYR A 157 -16.71 24.36 -0.08
CA TYR A 157 -17.61 25.16 -0.91
C TYR A 157 -18.52 24.31 -1.77
N TRP A 158 -19.69 24.86 -2.13
CA TRP A 158 -20.45 24.37 -3.27
C TRP A 158 -19.86 24.95 -4.56
N GLY A 159 -19.87 24.17 -5.64
CA GLY A 159 -19.50 24.61 -6.98
C GLY A 159 -18.28 23.90 -7.55
N ASN A 160 -17.57 24.60 -8.44
CA ASN A 160 -16.37 24.12 -9.14
C ASN A 160 -15.33 25.26 -9.28
N ASN A 161 -14.30 25.04 -10.11
CA ASN A 161 -13.25 26.04 -10.30
C ASN A 161 -13.70 27.31 -11.04
N GLU A 162 -14.80 27.25 -11.80
CA GLU A 162 -15.35 28.40 -12.53
C GLU A 162 -16.28 29.23 -11.65
N ALA A 163 -17.12 28.58 -10.84
CA ALA A 163 -18.06 29.23 -9.95
C ALA A 163 -18.24 28.42 -8.66
N LYS A 164 -17.96 29.05 -7.52
CA LYS A 164 -18.07 28.44 -6.18
C LYS A 164 -18.41 29.47 -5.10
N THR A 165 -18.87 29.00 -3.95
CA THR A 165 -19.21 29.85 -2.79
C THR A 165 -18.02 30.30 -1.97
N GLN A 166 -16.83 29.71 -2.17
CA GLN A 166 -15.59 30.13 -1.50
C GLN A 166 -14.75 31.05 -2.39
N ASN A 167 -14.27 32.15 -1.82
CA ASN A 167 -13.33 33.12 -2.39
C ASN A 167 -13.81 33.68 -3.74
N MET A 168 -15.09 34.00 -3.84
CA MET A 168 -15.72 34.53 -5.05
C MET A 168 -16.85 35.51 -4.73
N THR A 169 -17.10 36.40 -5.69
CA THR A 169 -18.34 37.17 -5.78
C THR A 169 -19.24 36.47 -6.79
N LEU A 170 -20.46 36.13 -6.39
CA LEU A 170 -21.47 35.54 -7.26
C LEU A 170 -22.57 36.57 -7.51
N VAL A 171 -22.75 36.98 -8.76
CA VAL A 171 -23.81 37.91 -9.17
C VAL A 171 -24.90 37.13 -9.89
N ARG A 172 -26.15 37.26 -9.45
CA ARG A 172 -27.28 36.55 -10.07
C ARG A 172 -27.52 37.09 -11.48
N ASP A 173 -27.77 36.22 -12.45
CA ASP A 173 -28.17 36.66 -13.79
C ASP A 173 -29.54 37.36 -13.71
N VAL A 174 -29.64 38.56 -14.29
CA VAL A 174 -30.89 39.37 -14.33
C VAL A 174 -32.06 38.68 -15.05
N ALA A 175 -31.81 37.59 -15.80
CA ALA A 175 -32.86 36.76 -16.37
C ALA A 175 -33.57 35.88 -15.31
N VAL A 176 -32.95 35.68 -14.15
CA VAL A 176 -33.49 34.90 -13.04
C VAL A 176 -34.50 35.76 -12.29
N THR A 177 -35.75 35.31 -12.23
CA THR A 177 -36.86 36.08 -11.63
C THR A 177 -37.49 35.36 -10.43
N LYS A 178 -36.88 34.26 -9.98
CA LYS A 178 -37.40 33.41 -8.91
C LYS A 178 -36.25 32.83 -8.11
N GLY A 179 -36.29 33.03 -6.79
CA GLY A 179 -35.36 32.39 -5.87
C GLY A 179 -35.54 30.87 -5.78
N LYS A 180 -34.50 30.19 -5.30
CA LYS A 180 -34.49 28.74 -5.03
C LYS A 180 -35.07 28.46 -3.64
N LYS A 181 -36.27 27.89 -3.60
CA LYS A 181 -37.03 27.66 -2.35
C LYS A 181 -36.82 26.28 -1.73
N ASP A 182 -36.42 25.28 -2.51
CA ASP A 182 -36.11 23.94 -2.00
C ASP A 182 -34.74 23.98 -1.33
N LEU A 183 -34.69 23.78 -0.02
CA LEU A 183 -33.48 23.93 0.80
C LEU A 183 -32.49 22.76 0.67
N THR A 184 -32.92 21.63 0.10
CA THR A 184 -32.19 20.35 0.10
C THR A 184 -31.71 19.91 -1.28
N SER A 185 -32.22 20.53 -2.35
CA SER A 185 -31.75 20.17 -3.69
C SER A 185 -30.29 20.62 -3.92
N PRO A 186 -29.51 19.93 -4.77
CA PRO A 186 -28.17 20.39 -5.12
C PRO A 186 -28.17 21.84 -5.64
N LEU A 187 -27.14 22.61 -5.30
CA LEU A 187 -26.95 23.97 -5.80
C LEU A 187 -26.50 23.92 -7.27
N SER A 188 -27.14 24.69 -8.15
CA SER A 188 -26.66 24.92 -9.52
C SER A 188 -26.12 26.35 -9.63
N PHE A 189 -25.05 26.50 -10.41
CA PHE A 189 -24.42 27.79 -10.69
C PHE A 189 -24.86 28.41 -12.02
N ASP A 190 -25.78 27.78 -12.77
CA ASP A 190 -26.26 28.28 -14.08
C ASP A 190 -27.00 29.62 -14.00
N GLU A 191 -27.41 30.00 -12.80
CA GLU A 191 -28.11 31.26 -12.48
C GLU A 191 -27.18 32.33 -11.89
N TRP A 192 -25.88 32.03 -11.78
CA TRP A 192 -24.86 32.89 -11.22
C TRP A 192 -23.76 33.17 -12.24
N ILE A 193 -23.32 34.42 -12.26
CA ILE A 193 -22.12 34.85 -12.96
C ILE A 193 -21.05 35.05 -11.88
N ALA A 194 -20.03 34.20 -11.92
CA ALA A 194 -18.96 34.23 -10.95
C ALA A 194 -17.90 35.27 -11.33
N PHE A 195 -17.52 36.05 -10.33
CA PHE A 195 -16.44 37.02 -10.37
C PHE A 195 -15.39 36.60 -9.34
N TYR A 196 -14.17 37.08 -9.57
CA TYR A 196 -13.11 36.87 -8.63
C TYR A 196 -13.43 37.45 -7.24
N SER A 197 -12.77 36.93 -6.21
CA SER A 197 -12.86 37.42 -4.83
C SER A 197 -12.72 38.95 -4.75
N ASP A 198 -13.42 39.55 -3.78
CA ASP A 198 -13.43 40.99 -3.51
C ASP A 198 -13.90 41.90 -4.67
N THR A 199 -14.73 41.36 -5.58
CA THR A 199 -15.40 42.19 -6.60
C THR A 199 -16.65 42.83 -5.98
N PHE A 200 -16.67 44.17 -5.84
CA PHE A 200 -17.79 44.93 -5.22
C PHE A 200 -18.47 45.92 -6.18
N GLU A 201 -18.03 45.97 -7.44
CA GLU A 201 -18.51 46.96 -8.41
C GLU A 201 -20.00 46.79 -8.78
N HIS A 202 -20.53 45.57 -8.62
CA HIS A 202 -21.90 45.21 -8.94
C HIS A 202 -22.89 45.49 -7.78
N LEU A 203 -22.41 45.46 -6.53
CA LEU A 203 -23.22 45.82 -5.35
C LEU A 203 -23.85 47.22 -5.46
N GLY A 204 -25.09 47.30 -4.99
CA GLY A 204 -25.96 48.47 -5.03
C GLY A 204 -26.84 48.53 -6.29
N SER A 205 -26.81 47.49 -7.15
CA SER A 205 -27.67 47.43 -8.34
C SER A 205 -27.78 46.02 -8.92
N HIS A 206 -28.94 45.66 -9.46
CA HIS A 206 -29.13 44.39 -10.17
C HIS A 206 -29.26 44.60 -11.69
N ASN A 207 -28.13 44.86 -12.34
CA ASN A 207 -28.03 45.11 -13.78
C ASN A 207 -27.40 43.92 -14.51
N LYS A 208 -27.59 43.84 -15.84
CA LYS A 208 -26.92 42.81 -16.65
C LYS A 208 -25.40 42.98 -16.54
N VAL A 209 -24.72 41.92 -16.13
CA VAL A 209 -23.25 41.82 -16.10
C VAL A 209 -22.76 40.80 -17.11
N GLU A 210 -21.49 40.89 -17.50
CA GLU A 210 -20.82 39.90 -18.34
C GLU A 210 -19.74 39.21 -17.49
N PRO A 211 -19.52 37.90 -17.66
CA PRO A 211 -18.50 37.19 -16.91
C PRO A 211 -17.10 37.79 -17.16
N PRO A 212 -16.20 37.76 -16.17
CA PRO A 212 -14.82 38.17 -16.38
C PRO A 212 -14.17 37.32 -17.48
N SER A 213 -13.24 37.92 -18.23
CA SER A 213 -12.49 37.19 -19.25
C SER A 213 -11.64 36.09 -18.58
N ASN A 214 -11.83 34.85 -19.01
CA ASN A 214 -11.01 33.71 -18.58
C ASN A 214 -9.66 33.64 -19.31
N GLU A 215 -9.42 34.49 -20.32
CA GLU A 215 -8.11 34.56 -20.99
C GLU A 215 -7.12 35.32 -20.11
N VAL A 216 -6.15 34.60 -19.54
CA VAL A 216 -4.97 35.18 -18.92
C VAL A 216 -4.14 35.85 -20.02
N GLN A 217 -3.92 37.16 -19.89
CA GLN A 217 -3.03 37.90 -20.77
C GLN A 217 -1.59 37.76 -20.28
N ASP A 218 -0.63 37.72 -21.21
CA ASP A 218 0.80 37.70 -20.88
C ASP A 218 1.23 38.96 -20.09
N GLU A 219 0.53 40.07 -20.32
CA GLU A 219 0.82 41.36 -19.69
C GLU A 219 -0.47 42.07 -19.23
N TYR A 220 -0.41 42.68 -18.05
CA TYR A 220 -1.46 43.58 -17.55
C TYR A 220 -0.89 44.96 -17.24
N GLU A 221 -1.67 46.01 -17.50
CA GLU A 221 -1.35 47.34 -17.01
C GLU A 221 -2.00 47.59 -15.66
N ALA A 222 -1.21 48.04 -14.68
CA ALA A 222 -1.71 48.34 -13.34
C ALA A 222 -1.22 49.69 -12.82
N THR A 223 -1.90 50.21 -11.80
CA THR A 223 -1.48 51.40 -11.05
C THR A 223 -1.09 50.98 -9.65
N VAL A 224 0.08 51.39 -9.21
CA VAL A 224 0.59 51.01 -7.90
C VAL A 224 -0.14 51.79 -6.81
N GLU A 225 -0.66 51.09 -5.81
CA GLU A 225 -1.25 51.67 -4.61
C GLU A 225 -0.15 51.96 -3.58
N ARG A 226 0.66 50.95 -3.23
CA ARG A 226 1.77 51.07 -2.29
C ARG A 226 2.77 49.91 -2.42
N VAL A 227 3.99 50.15 -1.95
CA VAL A 227 4.99 49.10 -1.70
C VAL A 227 4.70 48.45 -0.36
N VAL A 228 4.74 47.11 -0.30
CA VAL A 228 4.53 46.34 0.94
C VAL A 228 5.88 46.05 1.59
N ASP A 229 6.79 45.41 0.85
CA ASP A 229 8.14 45.04 1.27
C ASP A 229 9.09 45.00 0.05
N GLY A 230 10.21 44.26 0.13
CA GLY A 230 11.23 44.22 -0.92
C GLY A 230 10.83 43.53 -2.23
N ASP A 231 9.77 42.72 -2.23
CA ASP A 231 9.32 41.96 -3.40
C ASP A 231 7.79 41.88 -3.53
N THR A 232 7.06 42.69 -2.78
CA THR A 232 5.60 42.72 -2.79
C THR A 232 5.07 44.15 -2.92
N ILE A 233 4.11 44.34 -3.82
CA ILE A 233 3.36 45.60 -3.97
C ILE A 233 1.86 45.37 -3.93
N LYS A 234 1.11 46.44 -3.67
CA LYS A 234 -0.33 46.51 -3.86
C LYS A 234 -0.66 47.38 -5.08
N ILE A 235 -1.64 46.97 -5.87
CA ILE A 235 -2.19 47.73 -7.00
C ILE A 235 -3.62 48.20 -6.72
N GLN A 236 -4.03 49.29 -7.37
CA GLN A 236 -5.32 49.95 -7.11
C GLN A 236 -6.54 49.15 -7.63
N GLN A 237 -6.36 48.34 -8.67
CA GLN A 237 -7.43 47.57 -9.31
C GLN A 237 -6.99 46.12 -9.33
N ALA A 238 -7.86 45.22 -8.86
CA ALA A 238 -7.54 43.80 -8.84
C ALA A 238 -7.35 43.25 -10.25
N ILE A 239 -6.37 42.37 -10.41
CA ILE A 239 -6.15 41.57 -11.60
C ILE A 239 -6.28 40.13 -11.17
N LEU A 240 -7.11 39.35 -11.88
CA LEU A 240 -7.42 37.95 -11.53
C LEU A 240 -7.81 37.78 -10.05
N GLY A 241 -8.56 38.74 -9.49
CA GLY A 241 -9.05 38.68 -8.12
C GLY A 241 -8.12 39.14 -7.03
N THR A 242 -6.95 39.67 -7.36
CA THR A 242 -5.99 40.09 -6.35
C THR A 242 -5.39 41.46 -6.65
N THR A 243 -5.24 42.25 -5.58
CA THR A 243 -4.47 43.49 -5.60
C THR A 243 -3.02 43.27 -5.17
N THR A 244 -2.67 42.06 -4.73
CA THR A 244 -1.34 41.73 -4.22
C THR A 244 -0.48 41.16 -5.32
N ILE A 245 0.63 41.84 -5.61
CA ILE A 245 1.60 41.39 -6.60
C ILE A 245 2.86 40.95 -5.87
N ARG A 246 3.24 39.68 -6.04
CA ARG A 246 4.52 39.12 -5.61
C ARG A 246 5.46 39.10 -6.80
N PHE A 247 6.67 39.61 -6.61
CA PHE A 247 7.66 39.69 -7.66
C PHE A 247 8.13 38.28 -8.00
N LEU A 248 7.96 37.90 -9.27
CA LEU A 248 8.34 36.60 -9.79
C LEU A 248 9.88 36.47 -9.89
N ASN A 249 10.39 35.25 -9.69
CA ASN A 249 11.78 34.82 -9.86
C ASN A 249 12.83 35.45 -8.91
N ILE A 250 12.40 36.22 -7.92
CA ILE A 250 13.28 36.83 -6.92
C ILE A 250 12.75 36.57 -5.51
N ASP A 251 13.65 36.65 -4.53
CA ASP A 251 13.31 36.50 -3.11
C ASP A 251 14.14 37.52 -2.32
N THR A 252 13.47 38.38 -1.55
CA THR A 252 14.11 39.39 -0.70
C THR A 252 14.16 38.97 0.76
N PRO A 253 15.14 39.45 1.55
CA PRO A 253 15.21 39.18 2.98
C PRO A 253 13.95 39.64 3.71
N GLU A 254 13.52 38.84 4.70
CA GLU A 254 12.23 38.99 5.35
C GLU A 254 12.22 40.14 6.37
N THR A 255 11.06 40.75 6.58
CA THR A 255 10.91 41.91 7.49
C THR A 255 9.91 41.72 8.62
N TYR A 256 9.05 40.71 8.55
CA TYR A 256 7.88 40.57 9.43
C TYR A 256 8.21 39.97 10.81
N HIS A 257 9.32 39.25 10.93
CA HIS A 257 9.67 38.48 12.13
C HIS A 257 10.20 39.34 13.29
N LEU A 258 10.57 40.60 13.00
CA LEU A 258 11.15 41.52 13.97
C LEU A 258 10.75 42.96 13.64
N ASP A 259 10.41 43.78 14.64
CA ASP A 259 10.03 45.18 14.39
C ASP A 259 11.24 46.06 13.99
N GLN A 260 12.39 45.85 14.64
CA GLN A 260 13.64 46.63 14.42
C GLN A 260 14.88 45.75 14.58
N TYR A 261 15.91 46.00 13.78
CA TYR A 261 17.20 45.33 13.92
C TYR A 261 18.14 46.08 14.88
N ASP A 262 19.06 45.34 15.54
CA ASP A 262 20.22 45.91 16.22
C ASP A 262 21.40 45.93 15.23
N SER A 263 21.95 47.11 14.95
CA SER A 263 23.07 47.28 14.01
C SER A 263 24.33 46.50 14.42
N ASN A 264 24.50 46.15 15.69
CA ASN A 264 25.64 45.38 16.16
C ASN A 264 25.48 43.88 15.90
N LEU A 265 24.25 43.41 15.65
CA LEU A 265 23.93 41.99 15.49
C LEU A 265 23.69 41.58 14.02
N ILE A 266 23.71 42.52 13.07
CA ILE A 266 23.40 42.23 11.65
C ILE A 266 24.35 41.22 10.98
N ASN A 267 25.53 41.00 11.56
CA ASN A 267 26.53 40.03 11.09
C ASN A 267 26.75 38.87 12.09
N GLU A 268 25.99 38.83 13.18
CA GLU A 268 26.13 37.82 14.25
C GLU A 268 24.84 37.02 14.48
N ASP A 269 23.68 37.60 14.15
CA ASP A 269 22.37 37.02 14.33
C ASP A 269 21.59 37.05 13.00
N PRO A 270 21.20 35.87 12.46
CA PRO A 270 20.45 35.80 11.21
C PRO A 270 19.12 36.57 11.20
N ASP A 271 18.42 36.68 12.33
CA ASP A 271 17.14 37.39 12.40
C ASP A 271 17.37 38.91 12.23
N HIS A 272 18.42 39.44 12.86
CA HIS A 272 18.82 40.84 12.70
C HIS A 272 19.40 41.12 11.29
N SER A 273 20.16 40.17 10.73
CA SER A 273 20.67 40.24 9.35
C SER A 273 19.52 40.34 8.35
N GLN A 274 18.52 39.45 8.46
CA GLN A 274 17.35 39.43 7.61
C GLN A 274 16.57 40.73 7.67
N LYS A 275 16.25 41.20 8.88
CA LYS A 275 15.51 42.45 9.06
C LYS A 275 16.25 43.66 8.48
N TYR A 276 17.56 43.75 8.68
CA TYR A 276 18.38 44.83 8.13
C TYR A 276 18.32 44.86 6.60
N HIS A 277 18.62 43.74 5.95
CA HIS A 277 18.64 43.67 4.49
C HIS A 277 17.25 43.79 3.89
N GLY A 278 16.20 43.27 4.55
CA GLY A 278 14.82 43.39 4.11
C GLY A 278 14.33 44.83 4.14
N ASP A 279 14.71 45.60 5.16
CA ASP A 279 14.46 47.04 5.22
C ASP A 279 15.19 47.80 4.11
N GLN A 280 16.43 47.39 3.77
CA GLN A 280 17.15 47.99 2.65
C GLN A 280 16.48 47.66 1.30
N ALA A 281 16.04 46.41 1.11
CA ALA A 281 15.34 45.98 -0.09
C ALA A 281 14.02 46.74 -0.27
N THR A 282 13.22 46.88 0.80
CA THR A 282 11.97 47.65 0.79
C THR A 282 12.20 49.11 0.40
N LYS A 283 13.22 49.76 0.99
CA LYS A 283 13.60 51.14 0.63
C LYS A 283 14.05 51.25 -0.82
N GLN A 284 14.81 50.28 -1.31
CA GLN A 284 15.27 50.27 -2.69
C GLN A 284 14.10 50.11 -3.66
N LEU A 285 13.18 49.17 -3.42
CA LEU A 285 12.00 48.99 -4.26
C LEU A 285 11.14 50.25 -4.28
N ALA A 286 10.94 50.88 -3.12
CA ALA A 286 10.25 52.17 -3.04
C ALA A 286 10.95 53.25 -3.88
N SER A 287 12.28 53.24 -4.01
CA SER A 287 12.97 54.20 -4.90
C SER A 287 12.70 53.95 -6.40
N TYR A 288 12.33 52.73 -6.78
CA TYR A 288 11.98 52.38 -8.16
C TYR A 288 10.50 52.58 -8.47
N ILE A 289 9.61 52.36 -7.50
CA ILE A 289 8.17 52.43 -7.71
C ILE A 289 7.51 53.17 -6.54
N GLN A 290 6.68 54.16 -6.87
CA GLN A 290 5.92 54.98 -5.92
C GLN A 290 4.41 54.80 -6.11
N PRO A 291 3.59 55.08 -5.08
CA PRO A 291 2.14 55.18 -5.22
C PRO A 291 1.74 56.08 -6.41
N GLY A 292 0.88 55.55 -7.28
CA GLY A 292 0.40 56.22 -8.49
C GLY A 292 1.20 55.91 -9.75
N ASP A 293 2.37 55.27 -9.66
CA ASP A 293 3.13 54.85 -10.83
C ASP A 293 2.35 53.80 -11.64
N LYS A 294 2.48 53.89 -12.96
CA LYS A 294 1.94 52.89 -13.89
C LYS A 294 2.98 51.81 -14.14
N VAL A 295 2.58 50.55 -14.04
CA VAL A 295 3.43 49.38 -14.27
C VAL A 295 2.80 48.43 -15.28
N ILE A 296 3.64 47.68 -15.97
CA ILE A 296 3.29 46.51 -16.76
C ILE A 296 3.68 45.29 -15.93
N LEU A 297 2.71 44.42 -15.67
CA LEU A 297 2.88 43.17 -14.94
C LEU A 297 2.96 42.05 -15.96
N LYS A 298 4.13 41.41 -16.10
CA LYS A 298 4.30 40.25 -16.97
C LYS A 298 4.11 38.99 -16.14
N VAL A 299 3.13 38.16 -16.50
CA VAL A 299 2.77 36.96 -15.73
C VAL A 299 3.20 35.68 -16.46
N GLY A 300 3.36 34.59 -15.70
CA GLY A 300 3.61 33.26 -16.26
C GLY A 300 2.30 32.48 -16.54
N GLU A 301 2.46 31.23 -16.99
CA GLU A 301 1.33 30.31 -17.23
C GLU A 301 0.50 30.05 -15.95
N GLU A 302 1.17 30.04 -14.79
CA GLU A 302 0.55 29.97 -13.47
C GLU A 302 0.65 31.36 -12.81
N PRO A 303 -0.31 32.26 -13.06
CA PRO A 303 -0.18 33.66 -12.65
C PRO A 303 -0.42 33.88 -11.16
N LEU A 304 -0.97 32.91 -10.43
CA LEU A 304 -1.30 33.03 -9.00
C LEU A 304 -0.51 32.01 -8.18
N ASP A 305 0.01 32.42 -7.03
CA ASP A 305 0.55 31.49 -6.05
C ASP A 305 -0.53 30.87 -5.14
N THR A 306 -0.14 29.92 -4.29
CA THR A 306 -1.06 29.25 -3.34
C THR A 306 -1.71 30.19 -2.32
N TYR A 307 -1.19 31.41 -2.16
CA TYR A 307 -1.76 32.45 -1.29
C TYR A 307 -2.69 33.41 -2.07
N GLY A 308 -2.92 33.17 -3.37
CA GLY A 308 -3.74 34.02 -4.23
C GLY A 308 -3.08 35.34 -4.62
N ARG A 309 -1.75 35.45 -4.56
CA ARG A 309 -1.00 36.63 -5.01
C ARG A 309 -0.65 36.48 -6.48
N LEU A 310 -0.71 37.57 -7.25
CA LEU A 310 -0.29 37.58 -8.65
C LEU A 310 1.23 37.56 -8.74
N LEU A 311 1.78 36.54 -9.39
CA LEU A 311 3.19 36.40 -9.67
C LEU A 311 3.54 37.17 -10.95
N ALA A 312 4.36 38.21 -10.83
CA ALA A 312 4.71 39.02 -12.00
C ALA A 312 6.16 39.55 -11.99
N GLU A 313 6.72 39.69 -13.19
CA GLU A 313 7.78 40.68 -13.40
C GLU A 313 7.15 42.07 -13.52
N VAL A 314 7.62 43.01 -12.69
CA VAL A 314 7.07 44.36 -12.63
C VAL A 314 7.96 45.31 -13.42
N VAL A 315 7.40 45.90 -14.48
CA VAL A 315 8.09 46.82 -15.37
C VAL A 315 7.48 48.20 -15.27
N ARG A 316 8.26 49.19 -14.86
CA ARG A 316 7.79 50.57 -14.77
C ARG A 316 7.49 51.13 -16.16
N LYS A 317 6.25 51.57 -16.38
CA LYS A 317 5.77 51.96 -17.72
C LYS A 317 6.43 53.22 -18.27
N SER A 318 6.89 54.12 -17.40
CA SER A 318 7.47 55.41 -17.81
C SER A 318 8.77 55.29 -18.60
N ASP A 319 9.58 54.27 -18.32
CA ASP A 319 10.93 54.12 -18.87
C ASP A 319 11.34 52.67 -19.16
N GLY A 320 10.47 51.69 -18.88
CA GLY A 320 10.74 50.28 -19.13
C GLY A 320 11.67 49.63 -18.11
N LEU A 321 11.88 50.24 -16.94
CA LEU A 321 12.71 49.67 -15.88
C LEU A 321 12.06 48.40 -15.32
N ASN A 322 12.69 47.23 -15.52
CA ASN A 322 12.27 46.00 -14.87
C ASN A 322 12.81 45.99 -13.43
N THR A 323 11.92 46.14 -12.46
CA THR A 323 12.32 46.31 -11.07
C THR A 323 12.82 45.02 -10.45
N ASN A 324 12.30 43.86 -10.87
CA ASN A 324 12.79 42.57 -10.39
C ASN A 324 14.28 42.40 -10.72
N LYS A 325 14.65 42.64 -11.99
CA LYS A 325 16.05 42.57 -12.45
C LYS A 325 16.96 43.58 -11.76
N GLU A 326 16.49 44.81 -11.54
CA GLU A 326 17.28 45.83 -10.84
C GLU A 326 17.48 45.51 -9.35
N MET A 327 16.50 44.88 -8.68
CA MET A 327 16.66 44.41 -7.30
C MET A 327 17.77 43.35 -7.20
N VAL A 328 17.83 42.39 -8.12
CA VAL A 328 18.90 41.37 -8.16
C VAL A 328 20.24 42.01 -8.50
N LYS A 329 20.30 42.84 -9.54
CA LYS A 329 21.52 43.50 -10.03
C LYS A 329 22.23 44.31 -8.94
N ASN A 330 21.47 45.03 -8.14
CA ASN A 330 22.00 45.85 -7.06
C ASN A 330 22.12 45.10 -5.72
N GLY A 331 21.90 43.77 -5.73
CA GLY A 331 22.10 42.90 -4.58
C GLY A 331 21.08 43.06 -3.45
N TYR A 332 19.86 43.49 -3.74
CA TYR A 332 18.77 43.58 -2.77
C TYR A 332 17.86 42.36 -2.75
N ALA A 333 17.92 41.54 -3.81
CA ALA A 333 17.20 40.28 -3.92
C ALA A 333 18.15 39.18 -4.43
N ALA A 334 17.85 37.94 -4.05
CA ALA A 334 18.45 36.74 -4.61
C ALA A 334 17.53 36.17 -5.70
N THR A 335 18.09 35.53 -6.73
CA THR A 335 17.26 34.78 -7.70
C THR A 335 16.63 33.56 -7.03
N TYR A 336 15.36 33.32 -7.34
CA TYR A 336 14.58 32.22 -6.77
C TYR A 336 13.61 31.67 -7.81
N PHE A 337 14.13 30.75 -8.63
CA PHE A 337 13.37 30.06 -9.67
C PHE A 337 12.83 28.75 -9.13
N ILE A 338 11.50 28.57 -9.23
CA ILE A 338 10.81 27.30 -9.00
C ILE A 338 10.37 26.79 -10.38
N TRP A 339 10.53 25.50 -10.64
CA TRP A 339 10.02 24.90 -11.87
C TRP A 339 8.48 24.95 -11.93
N PRO A 340 7.86 25.31 -13.07
CA PRO A 340 8.48 25.65 -14.36
C PRO A 340 9.06 27.07 -14.42
N ILE A 341 10.23 27.22 -15.06
CA ILE A 341 10.94 28.52 -15.15
C ILE A 341 10.41 29.47 -16.23
N GLY A 342 9.39 29.06 -16.98
CA GLY A 342 8.90 29.80 -18.15
C GLY A 342 9.94 29.93 -19.26
N ASP A 343 10.13 31.14 -19.78
CA ASP A 343 11.09 31.41 -20.86
C ASP A 343 12.55 31.23 -20.40
N LYS A 344 13.26 30.34 -21.09
CA LYS A 344 14.65 30.01 -20.79
C LYS A 344 15.59 31.21 -20.93
N THR A 345 15.32 32.12 -21.88
CA THR A 345 16.15 33.31 -22.06
C THR A 345 16.05 34.24 -20.84
N THR A 346 14.84 34.40 -20.30
CA THR A 346 14.61 35.14 -19.05
C THR A 346 15.39 34.54 -17.88
N TYR A 347 15.36 33.22 -17.69
CA TYR A 347 16.18 32.54 -16.68
C TYR A 347 17.67 32.86 -16.85
N GLU A 348 18.22 32.69 -18.06
CA GLU A 348 19.64 32.93 -18.35
C GLU A 348 20.07 34.38 -18.05
N GLU A 349 19.19 35.36 -18.32
CA GLU A 349 19.43 36.77 -17.98
C GLU A 349 19.51 37.01 -16.47
N TYR A 350 18.55 36.50 -15.69
CA TYR A 350 18.58 36.63 -14.23
C TYR A 350 19.84 35.99 -13.63
N GLN A 351 20.22 34.81 -14.12
CA GLN A 351 21.43 34.14 -13.64
C GLN A 351 22.70 34.91 -13.98
N GLN A 352 22.77 35.54 -15.15
CA GLN A 352 23.87 36.44 -15.47
C GLN A 352 23.92 37.64 -14.49
N ILE A 353 22.78 38.30 -14.25
CA ILE A 353 22.68 39.45 -13.35
C ILE A 353 23.09 39.06 -11.93
N GLN A 354 22.61 37.92 -11.43
CA GLN A 354 22.92 37.38 -10.11
C GLN A 354 24.43 37.15 -9.94
N ARG A 355 25.08 36.55 -10.94
CA ARG A 355 26.53 36.33 -10.94
C ARG A 355 27.32 37.64 -10.94
N GLU A 356 26.86 38.64 -11.68
CA GLU A 356 27.49 39.98 -11.70
C GLU A 356 27.34 40.69 -10.34
N ALA A 357 26.17 40.62 -9.70
CA ALA A 357 25.91 41.20 -8.38
C ALA A 357 26.81 40.57 -7.30
N ILE A 358 26.99 39.25 -7.33
CA ILE A 358 27.92 38.52 -6.44
C ILE A 358 29.36 38.97 -6.66
N ASN A 359 29.81 39.02 -7.92
CA ASN A 359 31.19 39.40 -8.25
C ASN A 359 31.53 40.84 -7.84
N GLN A 360 30.55 41.73 -7.84
CA GLN A 360 30.70 43.12 -7.41
C GLN A 360 30.60 43.30 -5.89
N GLY A 361 30.09 42.29 -5.16
CA GLY A 361 29.86 42.37 -3.73
C GLY A 361 28.75 43.36 -3.37
N ASN A 362 27.70 43.43 -4.17
CA ASN A 362 26.60 44.38 -3.96
C ASN A 362 25.71 43.93 -2.78
N ASN A 363 25.52 44.81 -1.80
CA ASN A 363 24.58 44.70 -0.68
C ASN A 363 24.52 43.33 0.01
N ILE A 364 23.53 42.46 -0.25
CA ILE A 364 23.45 41.13 0.41
C ILE A 364 24.68 40.24 0.11
N TRP A 365 25.43 40.58 -0.95
CA TRP A 365 26.68 39.93 -1.35
C TRP A 365 27.94 40.66 -0.86
N SER A 366 27.78 41.73 -0.07
CA SER A 366 28.90 42.56 0.38
C SER A 366 29.77 41.85 1.41
N GLN A 367 31.06 42.19 1.44
CA GLN A 367 31.98 41.65 2.46
C GLN A 367 31.77 42.28 3.83
N GLU A 368 31.25 43.52 3.89
CA GLU A 368 31.09 44.25 5.14
C GLU A 368 29.84 43.80 5.90
N ASN A 369 28.72 43.65 5.18
CA ASN A 369 27.45 43.19 5.74
C ASN A 369 26.83 42.17 4.77
N PRO A 370 27.30 40.92 4.77
CA PRO A 370 26.69 39.86 3.98
C PRO A 370 25.36 39.42 4.61
N LEU A 371 24.41 39.03 3.78
CA LEU A 371 23.22 38.33 4.26
C LEU A 371 23.62 36.94 4.78
N MET A 372 23.27 36.64 6.04
CA MET A 372 23.71 35.41 6.71
C MET A 372 23.00 34.14 6.20
N GLU A 373 21.73 34.26 5.83
CA GLU A 373 20.88 33.16 5.35
C GLU A 373 20.06 33.65 4.16
N LEU A 374 19.83 32.82 3.14
CA LEU A 374 18.90 33.20 2.07
C LEU A 374 17.45 33.22 2.60
N PRO A 375 16.53 34.00 2.01
CA PRO A 375 15.20 34.17 2.62
C PRO A 375 14.40 32.86 2.72
N PHE A 376 14.52 31.94 1.76
CA PHE A 376 13.93 30.60 1.88
C PHE A 376 14.55 29.73 3.00
N GLU A 377 15.85 29.87 3.27
CA GLU A 377 16.56 29.19 4.37
C GLU A 377 16.06 29.74 5.71
N PHE A 378 15.98 31.07 5.82
CA PHE A 378 15.42 31.76 6.97
C PHE A 378 13.99 31.29 7.29
N ARG A 379 13.09 31.26 6.29
CA ARG A 379 11.70 30.80 6.47
C ARG A 379 11.65 29.37 7.00
N ALA A 380 12.47 28.46 6.47
CA ALA A 380 12.51 27.08 6.95
C ALA A 380 12.93 26.98 8.43
N ARG A 381 14.00 27.71 8.81
CA ARG A 381 14.46 27.78 10.20
C ARG A 381 13.42 28.42 11.13
N TYR A 382 12.85 29.55 10.72
CA TYR A 382 11.88 30.31 11.53
C TYR A 382 10.59 29.53 11.77
N ASP A 383 10.09 28.82 10.75
CA ASP A 383 8.88 28.01 10.84
C ASP A 383 9.12 26.64 11.53
N GLY A 384 10.38 26.29 11.85
CA GLY A 384 10.72 24.99 12.43
C GLY A 384 10.48 23.81 11.48
N ARG A 385 10.61 24.01 10.16
CA ARG A 385 10.32 23.01 9.12
C ARG A 385 11.54 22.69 8.27
N ALA A 386 11.59 21.49 7.72
CA ALA A 386 12.64 21.10 6.79
C ALA A 386 12.54 21.85 5.45
N LEU A 387 13.68 21.94 4.75
CA LEU A 387 13.69 22.29 3.34
C LEU A 387 13.10 21.12 2.54
N TYR A 388 12.25 21.42 1.57
CA TYR A 388 11.54 20.39 0.80
C TYR A 388 11.84 20.45 -0.70
N ARG A 389 12.15 21.62 -1.27
CA ARG A 389 12.40 21.71 -2.72
C ARG A 389 13.77 21.17 -3.10
N TYR A 390 13.84 20.43 -4.19
CA TYR A 390 15.07 19.84 -4.72
C TYR A 390 15.84 20.86 -5.56
N PRO A 391 17.03 21.30 -5.14
CA PRO A 391 17.87 22.19 -5.92
C PRO A 391 18.50 21.44 -7.11
N GLY A 392 18.14 21.82 -8.32
CA GLY A 392 18.72 21.37 -9.58
C GLY A 392 19.77 22.35 -10.12
N ASN A 393 20.90 21.80 -10.56
CA ASN A 393 21.95 22.52 -11.27
C ASN A 393 21.66 22.53 -12.78
N SER A 394 21.32 23.70 -13.30
CA SER A 394 20.91 23.85 -14.70
C SER A 394 21.99 23.52 -15.73
N ASP A 395 23.28 23.54 -15.35
CA ASP A 395 24.39 23.19 -16.24
C ASP A 395 24.64 21.67 -16.27
N THR A 396 24.74 21.04 -15.09
CA THR A 396 25.08 19.61 -15.00
C THR A 396 23.87 18.70 -15.18
N LYS A 397 22.66 19.25 -15.09
CA LYS A 397 21.40 18.49 -15.05
C LYS A 397 21.39 17.49 -13.89
N GLN A 398 21.96 17.88 -12.76
CA GLN A 398 21.88 17.10 -11.52
C GLN A 398 21.02 17.83 -10.49
N TYR A 399 20.20 17.10 -9.75
CA TYR A 399 19.50 17.63 -8.56
C TYR A 399 20.07 17.02 -7.29
N PHE A 400 19.96 17.75 -6.19
CA PHE A 400 20.51 17.40 -4.88
C PHE A 400 19.40 17.33 -3.84
N MET A 401 19.69 16.78 -2.67
CA MET A 401 18.74 16.81 -1.55
C MET A 401 18.45 18.26 -1.12
N PRO A 402 17.27 18.55 -0.54
CA PRO A 402 16.89 19.92 -0.18
C PRO A 402 17.87 20.63 0.78
N ASP A 403 18.50 19.91 1.70
CA ASP A 403 19.50 20.40 2.64
C ASP A 403 20.89 20.60 2.00
N GLU A 404 21.14 19.96 0.87
CA GLU A 404 22.36 20.08 0.06
C GLU A 404 22.32 21.26 -0.94
N TRP A 405 21.35 22.16 -0.82
CA TRP A 405 21.19 23.30 -1.74
C TRP A 405 22.43 24.17 -1.93
N LYS A 406 23.33 24.22 -0.94
CA LYS A 406 24.61 24.95 -1.03
C LYS A 406 25.55 24.35 -2.08
N ASN A 407 25.36 23.09 -2.47
CA ASN A 407 26.12 22.43 -3.53
C ASN A 407 25.76 22.94 -4.94
N VAL A 408 24.62 23.62 -5.08
CA VAL A 408 24.21 24.24 -6.35
C VAL A 408 24.45 25.75 -6.27
N PRO A 409 25.37 26.31 -7.09
CA PRO A 409 25.56 27.75 -7.16
C PRO A 409 24.24 28.48 -7.46
N ILE A 410 24.01 29.63 -6.83
CA ILE A 410 22.73 30.33 -6.94
C ILE A 410 22.40 30.74 -8.38
N ASP A 411 23.41 31.14 -9.16
CA ASP A 411 23.30 31.46 -10.59
C ASP A 411 23.14 30.23 -11.50
N LYS A 412 22.97 29.04 -10.91
CA LYS A 412 22.74 27.76 -11.59
C LYS A 412 21.54 27.00 -11.04
N ARG A 413 20.86 27.57 -10.04
CA ARG A 413 19.86 26.87 -9.24
C ARG A 413 18.46 27.04 -9.80
N ILE A 414 17.78 25.92 -9.95
CA ILE A 414 16.32 25.83 -10.15
C ILE A 414 15.79 24.91 -9.06
N PHE A 415 14.74 25.32 -8.36
CA PHE A 415 14.09 24.49 -7.35
C PHE A 415 12.96 23.69 -7.99
N PHE A 416 13.03 22.37 -7.86
CA PHE A 416 11.93 21.48 -8.21
C PHE A 416 11.03 21.25 -6.99
N PRO A 417 9.70 21.28 -7.16
CA PRO A 417 8.77 21.02 -6.06
C PRO A 417 8.91 19.60 -5.52
N ASP A 418 9.28 18.65 -6.38
CA ASP A 418 9.47 17.23 -6.08
C ASP A 418 10.51 16.60 -7.03
N GLU A 419 10.99 15.39 -6.73
CA GLU A 419 11.99 14.71 -7.55
C GLU A 419 11.48 14.31 -8.93
N MET A 420 10.20 13.98 -9.06
CA MET A 420 9.64 13.56 -10.35
C MET A 420 9.61 14.72 -11.33
N SER A 421 9.29 15.92 -10.87
CA SER A 421 9.42 17.16 -11.64
C SER A 421 10.85 17.34 -12.16
N ALA A 422 11.88 17.04 -11.36
CA ALA A 422 13.26 17.10 -11.79
C ALA A 422 13.59 16.02 -12.84
N LEU A 423 13.17 14.77 -12.59
CA LEU A 423 13.39 13.62 -13.47
C LEU A 423 12.72 13.80 -14.84
N ASN A 424 11.46 14.26 -14.86
CA ASN A 424 10.70 14.54 -16.09
C ASN A 424 11.40 15.58 -16.97
N GLU A 425 12.08 16.54 -16.35
CA GLU A 425 12.90 17.56 -17.03
C GLU A 425 14.32 17.10 -17.37
N GLY A 426 14.59 15.81 -17.20
CA GLY A 426 15.85 15.16 -17.55
C GLY A 426 16.99 15.42 -16.56
N TYR A 427 16.69 15.87 -15.33
CA TYR A 427 17.70 15.94 -14.28
C TYR A 427 17.91 14.55 -13.67
N GLN A 428 19.10 14.30 -13.16
CA GLN A 428 19.48 13.05 -12.49
C GLN A 428 19.90 13.34 -11.03
N PRO A 429 19.70 12.41 -10.09
CA PRO A 429 20.17 12.62 -8.72
C PRO A 429 21.69 12.73 -8.67
N ALA A 430 22.21 13.59 -7.80
CA ALA A 430 23.64 13.74 -7.51
C ALA A 430 24.14 12.81 -6.38
N PHE A 431 23.28 11.89 -5.92
CA PHE A 431 23.49 10.97 -4.82
C PHE A 431 23.05 9.55 -5.24
N ASP A 432 23.58 8.53 -4.56
CA ASP A 432 23.13 7.16 -4.76
C ASP A 432 21.69 7.03 -4.20
N ARG A 433 20.78 6.50 -5.02
CA ARG A 433 19.35 6.45 -4.72
C ARG A 433 18.85 5.03 -4.90
N GLU A 434 18.45 4.41 -3.79
CA GLU A 434 17.62 3.22 -3.81
C GLU A 434 16.25 3.61 -3.24
N PRO A 435 15.16 3.49 -4.01
CA PRO A 435 13.82 3.90 -3.59
C PRO A 435 13.17 2.84 -2.69
N VAL A 436 13.74 2.67 -1.50
CA VAL A 436 13.39 1.62 -0.54
C VAL A 436 12.31 2.10 0.42
N ILE A 437 11.25 1.29 0.60
CA ILE A 437 10.13 1.63 1.47
C ILE A 437 10.55 1.69 2.95
N ALA A 438 11.45 0.80 3.39
CA ALA A 438 11.96 0.82 4.76
C ALA A 438 12.63 2.16 5.14
N ASP A 439 13.34 2.80 4.21
CA ASP A 439 13.95 4.12 4.45
C ASP A 439 12.87 5.18 4.65
N ALA A 440 11.82 5.17 3.81
CA ALA A 440 10.69 6.07 3.97
C ALA A 440 9.96 5.89 5.31
N ARG A 441 9.86 4.65 5.81
CA ARG A 441 9.26 4.37 7.13
C ARG A 441 10.04 4.98 8.29
N THR A 442 11.36 5.14 8.16
CA THR A 442 12.22 5.70 9.21
C THR A 442 12.47 7.21 9.06
N ALA A 443 12.05 7.79 7.94
CA ALA A 443 12.18 9.22 7.69
C ALA A 443 11.29 10.03 8.65
N SER A 444 11.78 11.22 9.04
CA SER A 444 10.96 12.14 9.85
C SER A 444 9.72 12.57 9.08
N ILE A 445 8.59 12.78 9.77
CA ILE A 445 7.37 13.33 9.16
C ILE A 445 7.68 14.68 8.47
N GLY A 446 7.10 14.90 7.29
CA GLY A 446 7.37 16.08 6.46
C GLY A 446 8.58 15.93 5.53
N THR A 447 9.22 14.75 5.48
CA THR A 447 10.37 14.49 4.62
C THR A 447 9.89 14.09 3.22
N ASN A 448 10.50 14.66 2.19
CA ASN A 448 10.26 14.18 0.84
C ASN A 448 10.97 12.85 0.62
N VAL A 449 10.22 11.88 0.11
CA VAL A 449 10.69 10.52 -0.18
C VAL A 449 10.30 10.14 -1.60
N MET A 450 11.07 9.24 -2.19
CA MET A 450 10.66 8.50 -3.38
C MET A 450 10.80 7.02 -3.12
N ILE A 451 9.73 6.30 -3.42
CA ILE A 451 9.60 4.87 -3.17
C ILE A 451 9.07 4.17 -4.41
N GLU A 452 9.49 2.92 -4.57
CA GLU A 452 8.94 1.99 -5.57
C GLU A 452 8.37 0.77 -4.86
N GLY A 453 7.23 0.26 -5.31
CA GLY A 453 6.58 -0.87 -4.66
C GLY A 453 5.46 -1.48 -5.48
N THR A 454 5.13 -2.74 -5.20
CA THR A 454 3.98 -3.42 -5.79
C THR A 454 2.73 -3.11 -4.98
N VAL A 455 1.64 -2.73 -5.66
CA VAL A 455 0.34 -2.52 -5.02
C VAL A 455 -0.23 -3.85 -4.53
N THR A 456 -0.40 -4.00 -3.22
CA THR A 456 -0.99 -5.19 -2.58
C THR A 456 -2.48 -5.02 -2.29
N HIS A 457 -2.92 -3.78 -2.06
CA HIS A 457 -4.32 -3.41 -1.87
C HIS A 457 -4.58 -1.92 -2.22
N LYS A 458 -5.85 -1.55 -2.42
CA LYS A 458 -6.24 -0.15 -2.62
C LYS A 458 -7.63 0.15 -2.06
N ILE A 459 -7.79 1.31 -1.45
CA ILE A 459 -9.05 1.78 -0.84
C ILE A 459 -9.32 3.21 -1.29
N ASN A 460 -10.53 3.46 -1.81
CA ASN A 460 -10.97 4.82 -2.16
C ASN A 460 -11.61 5.49 -0.95
N GLN A 461 -11.07 6.62 -0.50
CA GLN A 461 -11.57 7.34 0.67
C GLN A 461 -11.44 8.86 0.50
N SER A 462 -12.58 9.56 0.62
CA SER A 462 -12.66 11.03 0.59
C SER A 462 -12.03 11.65 -0.66
N GLY A 463 -12.34 11.10 -1.85
CA GLY A 463 -11.86 11.61 -3.13
C GLY A 463 -10.42 11.26 -3.50
N LYS A 464 -9.66 10.63 -2.59
CA LYS A 464 -8.33 10.07 -2.86
C LYS A 464 -8.33 8.55 -2.72
N THR A 465 -7.27 7.91 -3.19
CA THR A 465 -7.00 6.48 -3.02
C THR A 465 -5.83 6.28 -2.07
N ASN A 466 -5.98 5.36 -1.12
CA ASN A 466 -4.90 4.79 -0.33
C ASN A 466 -4.43 3.52 -1.04
N TYR A 467 -3.22 3.53 -1.57
CA TYR A 467 -2.55 2.37 -2.14
C TYR A 467 -1.63 1.76 -1.10
N TYR A 468 -1.88 0.51 -0.72
CA TYR A 468 -0.95 -0.28 0.07
C TYR A 468 0.10 -0.81 -0.88
N ILE A 469 1.34 -0.37 -0.72
CA ILE A 469 2.46 -0.81 -1.56
C ILE A 469 3.52 -1.47 -0.71
N GLN A 470 4.19 -2.46 -1.30
CA GLN A 470 5.19 -3.26 -0.62
C GLN A 470 6.36 -3.57 -1.55
N ASP A 471 7.57 -3.54 -1.01
CA ASP A 471 8.79 -4.04 -1.62
C ASP A 471 9.35 -5.19 -0.76
N GLU A 472 10.59 -5.64 -1.01
CA GLU A 472 11.22 -6.71 -0.24
C GLU A 472 11.60 -6.31 1.20
N THR A 473 11.47 -5.03 1.55
CA THR A 473 11.93 -4.44 2.81
C THR A 473 10.79 -4.08 3.76
N ALA A 474 9.69 -3.52 3.24
CA ALA A 474 8.56 -3.05 4.05
C ALA A 474 7.31 -2.73 3.20
N GLY A 475 6.21 -2.44 3.89
CA GLY A 475 4.98 -1.88 3.32
C GLY A 475 4.72 -0.44 3.79
N ILE A 476 4.08 0.37 2.95
CA ILE A 476 3.62 1.72 3.30
C ILE A 476 2.37 2.10 2.51
N VAL A 477 1.55 2.99 3.08
CA VAL A 477 0.38 3.55 2.39
C VAL A 477 0.80 4.76 1.56
N VAL A 478 0.36 4.81 0.30
CA VAL A 478 0.48 5.96 -0.58
C VAL A 478 -0.88 6.57 -0.81
N ARG A 479 -1.06 7.84 -0.46
CA ARG A 479 -2.32 8.57 -0.60
C ARG A 479 -2.27 9.54 -1.78
N THR A 480 -3.16 9.36 -2.76
CA THR A 480 -3.19 10.19 -3.98
C THR A 480 -4.53 10.15 -4.73
N ASP A 481 -4.88 11.22 -5.44
CA ASP A 481 -5.96 11.31 -6.42
C ASP A 481 -5.46 11.31 -7.89
N GLN A 482 -4.14 11.24 -8.09
CA GLN A 482 -3.52 11.38 -9.42
C GLN A 482 -2.97 10.07 -10.00
N LEU A 483 -3.39 8.92 -9.46
CA LEU A 483 -2.93 7.61 -9.90
C LEU A 483 -4.12 6.69 -10.18
N ASN A 484 -3.99 5.84 -11.20
CA ASN A 484 -4.92 4.75 -11.48
C ASN A 484 -4.17 3.43 -11.61
N ALA A 485 -3.68 2.92 -10.47
CA ALA A 485 -3.02 1.63 -10.36
C ALA A 485 -3.98 0.53 -9.89
N ASN A 486 -3.68 -0.72 -10.24
CA ASN A 486 -4.36 -1.94 -9.79
C ASN A 486 -3.46 -2.77 -8.88
N VAL A 487 -4.06 -3.68 -8.12
CA VAL A 487 -3.30 -4.68 -7.35
C VAL A 487 -2.43 -5.48 -8.32
N GLY A 488 -1.14 -5.60 -8.01
CA GLY A 488 -0.11 -6.19 -8.87
C GLY A 488 0.69 -5.19 -9.71
N ASP A 489 0.24 -3.94 -9.86
CA ASP A 489 1.01 -2.91 -10.55
C ASP A 489 2.22 -2.49 -9.70
N HIS A 490 3.35 -2.25 -10.36
CA HIS A 490 4.53 -1.62 -9.77
C HIS A 490 4.44 -0.12 -9.98
N ILE A 491 4.52 0.64 -8.89
CA ILE A 491 4.39 2.10 -8.93
C ILE A 491 5.64 2.77 -8.40
N ARG A 492 5.94 3.94 -8.97
CA ARG A 492 6.93 4.88 -8.45
C ARG A 492 6.20 6.09 -7.91
N VAL A 493 6.55 6.51 -6.70
CA VAL A 493 5.85 7.58 -5.98
C VAL A 493 6.87 8.55 -5.42
N ALA A 494 6.70 9.84 -5.71
CA ALA A 494 7.37 10.91 -4.98
C ALA A 494 6.35 11.69 -4.15
N GLY A 495 6.67 11.96 -2.90
CA GLY A 495 5.75 12.63 -1.99
C GLY A 495 6.37 12.93 -0.64
N VAL A 496 5.54 13.39 0.29
CA VAL A 496 5.95 13.77 1.64
C VAL A 496 5.48 12.70 2.63
N THR A 497 6.35 12.27 3.55
CA THR A 497 5.94 11.43 4.67
C THR A 497 4.97 12.19 5.57
N ASN A 498 3.85 11.57 5.89
CA ASN A 498 2.79 12.14 6.71
C ASN A 498 2.27 11.08 7.68
N GLU A 499 1.64 11.54 8.76
CA GLU A 499 0.95 10.69 9.71
C GLU A 499 -0.50 11.16 9.79
N TYR A 500 -1.45 10.27 9.50
CA TYR A 500 -2.88 10.57 9.53
C TYR A 500 -3.60 9.59 10.44
N TYR A 501 -4.07 10.07 11.60
CA TYR A 501 -4.61 9.22 12.68
C TYR A 501 -3.66 8.08 13.08
N ASP A 502 -2.39 8.44 13.32
CA ASP A 502 -1.27 7.54 13.63
C ASP A 502 -0.92 6.50 12.55
N MET A 503 -1.54 6.54 11.36
CA MET A 503 -1.14 5.72 10.22
C MET A 503 -0.04 6.43 9.43
N LEU A 504 1.08 5.74 9.22
CA LEU A 504 2.20 6.26 8.44
C LEU A 504 1.90 6.15 6.94
N GLN A 505 2.01 7.27 6.22
CA GLN A 505 1.71 7.32 4.80
C GLN A 505 2.62 8.27 4.03
N VAL A 506 2.64 8.14 2.71
CA VAL A 506 3.21 9.13 1.79
C VAL A 506 2.06 9.85 1.07
N GLU A 507 1.93 11.14 1.31
CA GLU A 507 1.07 12.00 0.47
C GLU A 507 1.79 12.25 -0.84
N ALA A 508 1.34 11.60 -1.92
CA ALA A 508 2.03 11.68 -3.20
C ALA A 508 1.82 13.07 -3.82
N SER A 509 2.93 13.74 -4.15
CA SER A 509 2.91 14.89 -5.06
C SER A 509 2.88 14.45 -6.52
N SER A 510 3.40 13.24 -6.79
CA SER A 510 3.35 12.59 -8.10
C SER A 510 3.44 11.08 -7.94
N ALA A 511 2.79 10.34 -8.82
CA ALA A 511 2.92 8.90 -8.87
C ALA A 511 2.70 8.40 -10.30
N GLU A 512 3.41 7.34 -10.67
CA GLU A 512 3.28 6.70 -11.97
C GLU A 512 3.30 5.18 -11.85
N VAL A 513 2.58 4.50 -12.74
CA VAL A 513 2.70 3.05 -12.93
C VAL A 513 3.90 2.80 -13.84
N ILE A 514 4.91 2.09 -13.34
CA ILE A 514 6.15 1.79 -14.07
C ILE A 514 6.16 0.39 -14.69
N GLY A 515 5.18 -0.46 -14.36
CA GLY A 515 5.00 -1.77 -14.95
C GLY A 515 4.18 -2.72 -14.09
N GLU A 516 4.26 -4.01 -14.38
CA GLU A 516 3.79 -5.09 -13.50
C GLU A 516 4.88 -5.37 -12.46
N GLY A 517 4.49 -5.50 -11.19
CA GLY A 517 5.41 -5.71 -10.08
C GLY A 517 5.72 -7.18 -9.83
N PRO A 518 6.76 -7.49 -9.03
CA PRO A 518 6.94 -8.83 -8.50
C PRO A 518 5.71 -9.25 -7.69
N THR A 519 5.36 -10.54 -7.76
CA THR A 519 4.32 -11.12 -6.90
C THR A 519 4.75 -11.00 -5.44
N VAL A 520 3.88 -10.39 -4.63
CA VAL A 520 4.08 -10.25 -3.19
C VAL A 520 3.37 -11.41 -2.50
N GLU A 521 4.16 -12.37 -1.99
CA GLU A 521 3.65 -13.48 -1.20
C GLU A 521 3.32 -13.02 0.24
N PRO A 522 2.18 -13.42 0.80
CA PRO A 522 1.80 -13.01 2.14
C PRO A 522 2.72 -13.65 3.18
N THR A 523 3.17 -12.87 4.16
CA THR A 523 3.98 -13.43 5.26
C THR A 523 3.10 -14.02 6.34
N VAL A 524 3.37 -15.26 6.75
CA VAL A 524 2.64 -15.91 7.85
C VAL A 524 3.01 -15.26 9.18
N ILE A 525 2.01 -14.72 9.87
CA ILE A 525 2.15 -14.16 11.21
C ILE A 525 1.15 -14.81 12.17
N THR A 526 1.18 -14.39 13.43
CA THR A 526 0.24 -14.79 14.48
C THR A 526 -0.36 -13.54 15.11
N SER A 527 -1.47 -13.66 15.85
CA SER A 527 -2.18 -12.52 16.41
C SER A 527 -1.32 -11.63 17.33
N ASP A 528 -0.30 -12.18 18.01
CA ASP A 528 0.62 -11.42 18.86
C ASP A 528 1.63 -10.56 18.06
N LYS A 529 1.67 -10.75 16.74
CA LYS A 529 2.47 -9.96 15.80
C LYS A 529 1.67 -8.91 15.04
N VAL A 530 0.34 -8.91 15.16
CA VAL A 530 -0.51 -7.86 14.58
C VAL A 530 -0.16 -6.52 15.25
N GLY A 531 0.54 -5.65 14.52
CA GLY A 531 1.10 -4.42 15.05
C GLY A 531 1.97 -3.66 14.04
N GLU A 532 2.59 -2.58 14.52
CA GLU A 532 3.37 -1.61 13.74
C GLU A 532 4.40 -2.22 12.77
N ASP A 533 5.11 -3.28 13.22
CA ASP A 533 6.15 -3.94 12.42
C ASP A 533 5.62 -4.50 11.08
N TRP A 534 4.31 -4.77 11.01
CA TRP A 534 3.63 -5.36 9.85
C TRP A 534 2.68 -4.38 9.16
N GLU A 535 2.62 -3.13 9.61
CA GLU A 535 1.71 -2.12 9.07
C GLU A 535 1.91 -1.97 7.54
N ALA A 536 0.80 -1.88 6.82
CA ALA A 536 0.69 -1.81 5.37
C ALA A 536 1.23 -3.01 4.57
N GLN A 537 1.65 -4.09 5.24
CA GLN A 537 2.14 -5.31 4.58
C GLN A 537 1.05 -6.36 4.40
N LEU A 538 1.21 -7.20 3.38
CA LEU A 538 0.36 -8.35 3.12
C LEU A 538 0.75 -9.53 4.03
N VAL A 539 -0.19 -9.96 4.87
CA VAL A 539 0.02 -11.00 5.88
C VAL A 539 -0.97 -12.16 5.75
N GLN A 540 -0.59 -13.33 6.23
CA GLN A 540 -1.43 -14.51 6.34
C GLN A 540 -1.56 -14.93 7.81
N LEU A 541 -2.79 -15.21 8.25
CA LEU A 541 -3.12 -15.78 9.54
C LEU A 541 -3.71 -17.17 9.37
N GLU A 542 -3.46 -18.05 10.34
CA GLU A 542 -3.82 -19.47 10.26
C GLU A 542 -4.76 -19.88 11.41
N GLY A 543 -5.78 -20.70 11.10
CA GLY A 543 -6.69 -21.24 12.10
C GLY A 543 -7.49 -20.17 12.85
N VAL A 544 -8.06 -19.22 12.10
CA VAL A 544 -8.75 -18.04 12.64
C VAL A 544 -10.23 -18.35 12.91
N GLU A 545 -10.66 -18.24 14.16
CA GLU A 545 -12.06 -18.35 14.58
C GLU A 545 -12.72 -16.98 14.70
N VAL A 546 -13.90 -16.81 14.09
CA VAL A 546 -14.65 -15.56 14.13
C VAL A 546 -15.61 -15.53 15.32
N LEU A 547 -15.41 -14.60 16.26
CA LEU A 547 -16.13 -14.56 17.52
C LEU A 547 -17.36 -13.64 17.49
N SER A 548 -17.20 -12.43 16.95
CA SER A 548 -18.27 -11.44 16.88
C SER A 548 -17.98 -10.38 15.82
N VAL A 549 -18.99 -9.59 15.45
CA VAL A 549 -18.87 -8.44 14.56
C VAL A 549 -19.59 -7.24 15.16
N ASN A 550 -19.00 -6.04 15.04
CA ASN A 550 -19.62 -4.80 15.49
C ASN A 550 -20.45 -4.13 14.35
N GLN A 551 -21.02 -2.96 14.63
CA GLN A 551 -21.83 -2.20 13.66
C GLN A 551 -21.03 -1.57 12.50
N HIS A 552 -19.70 -1.64 12.55
CA HIS A 552 -18.75 -1.10 11.58
C HIS A 552 -18.04 -2.21 10.79
N ASN A 553 -18.53 -3.46 10.84
CA ASN A 553 -17.91 -4.63 10.21
C ASN A 553 -16.48 -4.94 10.69
N ASP A 554 -16.12 -4.51 11.90
CA ASP A 554 -14.93 -5.04 12.57
C ASP A 554 -15.29 -6.38 13.22
N TYR A 555 -14.58 -7.43 12.83
CA TYR A 555 -14.72 -8.77 13.35
C TYR A 555 -13.69 -8.99 14.45
N THR A 556 -14.16 -9.29 15.66
CA THR A 556 -13.30 -9.85 16.69
C THR A 556 -13.07 -11.32 16.38
N VAL A 557 -11.81 -11.69 16.20
CA VAL A 557 -11.39 -13.03 15.82
C VAL A 557 -10.29 -13.50 16.76
N LYS A 558 -10.01 -14.81 16.76
CA LYS A 558 -8.89 -15.37 17.52
C LYS A 558 -8.15 -16.46 16.74
N ASP A 559 -6.86 -16.57 16.98
CA ASP A 559 -6.05 -17.72 16.61
C ASP A 559 -5.50 -18.41 17.88
N ALA A 560 -4.45 -19.22 17.75
CA ALA A 560 -3.82 -19.90 18.89
C ALA A 560 -3.03 -18.96 19.83
N SER A 561 -2.62 -17.78 19.34
CA SER A 561 -1.84 -16.77 20.08
C SER A 561 -2.72 -15.78 20.82
N GLY A 562 -3.95 -15.52 20.37
CA GLY A 562 -4.86 -14.58 21.04
C GLY A 562 -5.95 -14.00 20.16
N GLU A 563 -6.64 -12.98 20.70
CA GLU A 563 -7.68 -12.22 20.00
C GLU A 563 -7.09 -11.02 19.25
N PHE A 564 -7.64 -10.72 18.09
CA PHE A 564 -7.30 -9.56 17.26
C PHE A 564 -8.50 -9.12 16.41
N ILE A 565 -8.33 -8.10 15.57
CA ILE A 565 -9.41 -7.52 14.77
C ILE A 565 -9.14 -7.74 13.28
N ILE A 566 -10.18 -8.17 12.57
CA ILE A 566 -10.24 -8.13 11.11
C ILE A 566 -11.26 -7.07 10.69
N ASP A 567 -10.84 -6.15 9.85
CA ASP A 567 -11.74 -5.20 9.20
C ASP A 567 -12.18 -5.83 7.86
N ASN A 568 -13.48 -6.09 7.75
CA ASN A 568 -14.07 -6.64 6.54
C ASN A 568 -15.37 -5.90 6.21
N ASP A 569 -15.21 -4.69 5.72
CA ASP A 569 -16.29 -3.84 5.20
C ASP A 569 -17.20 -4.54 4.17
N ALA A 570 -16.66 -5.48 3.39
CA ALA A 570 -17.43 -6.24 2.42
C ALA A 570 -18.33 -7.32 3.06
N GLY A 571 -18.14 -7.64 4.34
CA GLY A 571 -19.05 -8.44 5.15
C GLY A 571 -19.10 -9.93 4.80
N PHE A 572 -18.03 -10.49 4.24
CA PHE A 572 -18.01 -11.90 3.80
C PHE A 572 -17.51 -12.90 4.86
N LEU A 573 -17.06 -12.43 6.03
CA LEU A 573 -16.78 -13.30 7.19
C LEU A 573 -18.05 -13.69 7.94
N GLN A 574 -18.07 -14.90 8.47
CA GLN A 574 -19.23 -15.45 9.19
C GLN A 574 -18.89 -15.70 10.65
N VAL A 575 -19.68 -15.11 11.56
CA VAL A 575 -19.53 -15.32 13.01
C VAL A 575 -19.80 -16.79 13.37
N GLY A 576 -18.88 -17.37 14.16
CA GLY A 576 -18.91 -18.76 14.58
C GLY A 576 -18.19 -19.73 13.64
N GLU A 577 -17.70 -19.25 12.49
CA GLU A 577 -16.89 -20.06 11.57
C GLU A 577 -15.40 -19.98 11.90
N THR A 578 -14.68 -21.02 11.50
CA THR A 578 -13.22 -21.07 11.55
C THR A 578 -12.68 -21.19 10.13
N TYR A 579 -11.67 -20.38 9.82
CA TYR A 579 -10.97 -20.39 8.54
C TYR A 579 -9.56 -20.94 8.75
N ASP A 580 -9.14 -21.88 7.89
CA ASP A 580 -7.78 -22.41 7.95
C ASP A 580 -6.74 -21.35 7.60
N THR A 581 -7.03 -20.46 6.64
CA THR A 581 -6.21 -19.27 6.36
C THR A 581 -7.04 -18.04 6.06
N ILE A 582 -6.54 -16.88 6.48
CA ILE A 582 -7.02 -15.55 6.08
C ILE A 582 -5.81 -14.72 5.66
N VAL A 583 -5.84 -14.19 4.44
CA VAL A 583 -4.85 -13.24 3.92
C VAL A 583 -5.42 -11.82 3.96
N GLY A 584 -4.59 -10.82 4.21
CA GLY A 584 -5.03 -9.42 4.17
C GLY A 584 -3.87 -8.45 4.36
N VAL A 585 -4.09 -7.18 4.02
CA VAL A 585 -3.13 -6.13 4.36
C VAL A 585 -3.37 -5.67 5.79
N LEU A 586 -2.31 -5.37 6.54
CA LEU A 586 -2.46 -4.81 7.88
C LEU A 586 -2.68 -3.30 7.81
N ASP A 587 -3.75 -2.83 8.42
CA ASP A 587 -4.09 -1.41 8.53
C ASP A 587 -4.02 -0.93 9.97
N TYR A 588 -3.86 0.39 10.14
CA TYR A 588 -4.07 1.05 11.42
C TYR A 588 -5.13 2.14 11.26
N ASN A 589 -6.27 1.95 11.93
CA ASN A 589 -7.33 2.94 11.94
C ASN A 589 -8.10 2.92 13.26
N PHE A 590 -8.63 4.09 13.65
CA PHE A 590 -9.40 4.28 14.89
C PHE A 590 -8.72 3.73 16.16
N GLY A 591 -7.38 3.80 16.22
CA GLY A 591 -6.58 3.39 17.37
C GLY A 591 -6.32 1.89 17.50
N ALA A 592 -6.49 1.11 16.43
CA ALA A 592 -6.24 -0.33 16.43
C ALA A 592 -5.64 -0.82 15.10
N PHE A 593 -4.75 -1.82 15.21
CA PHE A 593 -4.28 -2.58 14.06
C PHE A 593 -5.34 -3.62 13.65
N LYS A 594 -5.64 -3.67 12.35
CA LYS A 594 -6.67 -4.54 11.78
C LYS A 594 -6.16 -5.20 10.51
N VAL A 595 -6.38 -6.51 10.37
CA VAL A 595 -6.10 -7.19 9.08
C VAL A 595 -7.28 -6.98 8.15
N MET A 596 -7.03 -6.60 6.91
CA MET A 596 -8.04 -6.33 5.88
C MET A 596 -7.92 -7.32 4.72
N PRO A 597 -8.75 -8.38 4.69
CA PRO A 597 -8.87 -9.25 3.54
C PRO A 597 -9.37 -8.49 2.32
N ARG A 598 -8.72 -8.69 1.17
CA ARG A 598 -8.96 -7.87 -0.03
C ARG A 598 -10.22 -8.32 -0.78
N ASN A 599 -10.55 -9.60 -0.69
CA ASN A 599 -11.75 -10.23 -1.25
C ASN A 599 -11.92 -11.66 -0.73
N GLU A 600 -13.00 -12.35 -1.11
CA GLU A 600 -13.29 -13.73 -0.68
C GLU A 600 -12.19 -14.75 -1.04
N ASN A 601 -11.37 -14.50 -2.06
CA ASN A 601 -10.28 -15.42 -2.41
C ASN A 601 -9.13 -15.40 -1.39
N ASP A 602 -9.09 -14.39 -0.51
CA ASP A 602 -8.13 -14.36 0.59
C ASP A 602 -8.56 -15.25 1.77
N LEU A 603 -9.73 -15.90 1.69
CA LEU A 603 -10.22 -16.81 2.72
C LEU A 603 -10.14 -18.26 2.27
N THR A 604 -9.45 -19.08 3.05
CA THR A 604 -9.54 -20.54 2.93
C THR A 604 -10.27 -21.10 4.14
N LYS A 605 -11.56 -21.42 3.97
CA LYS A 605 -12.36 -22.03 5.03
C LYS A 605 -11.83 -23.41 5.44
N GLU A 606 -11.56 -24.25 4.46
CA GLU A 606 -10.99 -25.58 4.65
C GLU A 606 -9.88 -25.81 3.63
N LEU A 607 -8.69 -26.16 4.09
CA LEU A 607 -7.56 -26.52 3.24
C LEU A 607 -7.95 -27.69 2.34
N PRO A 608 -7.61 -27.66 1.05
CA PRO A 608 -7.87 -28.77 0.16
C PRO A 608 -7.08 -30.02 0.59
N ILE A 609 -7.71 -31.20 0.48
CA ILE A 609 -7.01 -32.47 0.67
C ILE A 609 -6.14 -32.73 -0.55
N ILE A 610 -4.82 -32.78 -0.35
CA ILE A 610 -3.82 -33.09 -1.37
C ILE A 610 -3.28 -34.52 -1.19
N SER A 611 -2.67 -35.07 -2.25
CA SER A 611 -2.00 -36.38 -2.20
C SER A 611 -0.73 -36.33 -1.36
N LEU A 612 -0.29 -37.48 -0.82
CA LEU A 612 0.97 -37.52 -0.08
C LEU A 612 2.19 -37.20 -0.95
N GLN A 613 2.13 -37.44 -2.26
CA GLN A 613 3.18 -36.97 -3.17
C GLN A 613 3.27 -35.44 -3.18
N GLU A 614 2.13 -34.74 -3.27
CA GLU A 614 2.09 -33.27 -3.19
C GLU A 614 2.52 -32.75 -1.80
N VAL A 615 2.20 -33.48 -0.73
CA VAL A 615 2.72 -33.17 0.63
C VAL A 615 4.24 -33.23 0.64
N ARG A 616 4.83 -34.26 0.02
CA ARG A 616 6.30 -34.40 -0.06
C ARG A 616 6.96 -33.34 -0.93
N GLU A 617 6.26 -32.83 -1.93
CA GLU A 617 6.73 -31.78 -2.83
C GLU A 617 6.52 -30.36 -2.26
N SER A 618 5.79 -30.23 -1.15
CA SER A 618 5.56 -28.94 -0.48
C SER A 618 6.82 -28.42 0.20
N GLU A 619 7.00 -27.09 0.22
CA GLU A 619 8.11 -26.46 0.95
C GLU A 619 8.01 -26.75 2.46
N LEU A 620 9.13 -26.70 3.18
CA LEU A 620 9.15 -26.83 4.64
C LEU A 620 8.33 -25.70 5.29
N ASP A 621 7.73 -25.98 6.44
CA ASP A 621 6.79 -25.10 7.16
C ASP A 621 5.44 -24.83 6.46
N SER A 622 5.18 -25.50 5.32
CA SER A 622 3.89 -25.41 4.62
C SER A 622 2.79 -26.15 5.37
N ARG A 623 1.61 -25.52 5.50
CA ARG A 623 0.41 -26.22 5.96
C ARG A 623 -0.09 -27.19 4.90
N VAL A 624 -0.31 -28.43 5.29
CA VAL A 624 -0.85 -29.49 4.44
C VAL A 624 -2.09 -30.12 5.06
N HIS A 625 -3.00 -30.60 4.21
CA HIS A 625 -4.17 -31.37 4.59
C HIS A 625 -4.24 -32.61 3.70
N PHE A 626 -4.23 -33.80 4.30
CA PHE A 626 -4.20 -35.06 3.53
C PHE A 626 -4.92 -36.19 4.27
N GLU A 627 -5.17 -37.28 3.54
CA GLU A 627 -5.62 -38.55 4.09
C GLU A 627 -4.65 -39.67 3.72
N GLY A 628 -4.49 -40.64 4.62
CA GLY A 628 -3.72 -41.84 4.30
C GLY A 628 -3.93 -42.96 5.31
N VAL A 629 -3.42 -44.14 4.97
CA VAL A 629 -3.52 -45.34 5.78
C VAL A 629 -2.25 -45.52 6.60
N VAL A 630 -2.40 -45.75 7.90
CA VAL A 630 -1.29 -46.03 8.81
C VAL A 630 -0.75 -47.43 8.53
N THR A 631 0.49 -47.53 8.10
CA THR A 631 1.13 -48.81 7.73
C THR A 631 2.11 -49.31 8.76
N ALA A 632 2.63 -48.41 9.60
CA ALA A 632 3.46 -48.72 10.76
C ALA A 632 3.35 -47.61 11.82
N ALA A 633 3.67 -47.95 13.07
CA ALA A 633 3.66 -47.01 14.18
C ALA A 633 4.82 -47.34 15.14
N PHE A 634 5.67 -46.34 15.43
CA PHE A 634 6.83 -46.51 16.31
C PHE A 634 6.83 -45.41 17.36
N THR A 635 6.76 -45.80 18.63
CA THR A 635 6.65 -44.84 19.75
C THR A 635 8.02 -44.56 20.34
N VAL A 636 8.44 -43.29 20.30
CA VAL A 636 9.74 -42.85 20.80
C VAL A 636 9.58 -41.50 21.52
N GLY A 637 10.04 -41.43 22.76
CA GLY A 637 10.10 -40.17 23.52
C GLY A 637 8.74 -39.56 23.88
N GLY A 638 7.69 -40.39 24.04
CA GLY A 638 6.35 -39.93 24.40
C GLY A 638 5.49 -39.46 23.21
N SER A 639 5.95 -39.70 21.97
CA SER A 639 5.17 -39.47 20.75
C SER A 639 5.33 -40.66 19.81
N THR A 640 4.38 -40.82 18.90
CA THR A 640 4.36 -41.92 17.93
C THR A 640 4.61 -41.37 16.54
N ASN A 641 5.57 -41.98 15.84
CA ASN A 641 5.79 -41.78 14.42
C ASN A 641 4.90 -42.77 13.67
N TYR A 642 3.78 -42.27 13.12
CA TYR A 642 2.89 -43.03 12.27
C TYR A 642 3.39 -42.93 10.82
N TYR A 643 3.70 -44.05 10.21
CA TYR A 643 4.01 -44.10 8.77
C TYR A 643 2.68 -44.20 8.05
N VAL A 644 2.36 -43.17 7.28
CA VAL A 644 1.07 -42.99 6.62
C VAL A 644 1.32 -42.98 5.13
N GLN A 645 0.56 -43.77 4.38
CA GLN A 645 0.69 -43.81 2.92
C GLN A 645 -0.66 -43.79 2.22
N ASP A 646 -0.64 -43.31 0.99
CA ASP A 646 -1.72 -43.42 0.02
C ASP A 646 -1.21 -44.17 -1.21
N ASP A 647 -1.92 -44.09 -2.34
CA ASP A 647 -1.49 -44.75 -3.57
C ASP A 647 -0.29 -44.04 -4.25
N SER A 648 0.05 -42.83 -3.82
CA SER A 648 1.06 -41.95 -4.43
C SER A 648 2.40 -41.99 -3.69
N ALA A 649 2.41 -41.85 -2.36
CA ALA A 649 3.62 -41.76 -1.55
C ALA A 649 3.37 -42.11 -0.07
N GLY A 650 4.41 -41.98 0.75
CA GLY A 650 4.36 -42.13 2.20
C GLY A 650 4.96 -40.93 2.93
N ILE A 651 4.47 -40.66 4.13
CA ILE A 651 4.93 -39.59 5.01
C ILE A 651 4.93 -40.07 6.46
N VAL A 652 5.79 -39.49 7.29
CA VAL A 652 5.73 -39.69 8.74
C VAL A 652 4.85 -38.63 9.38
N VAL A 653 3.88 -39.07 10.18
CA VAL A 653 3.05 -38.19 11.02
C VAL A 653 3.48 -38.37 12.46
N ARG A 654 4.09 -37.34 13.05
CA ARG A 654 4.55 -37.34 14.43
C ARG A 654 3.46 -36.77 15.34
N LEU A 655 2.81 -37.64 16.12
CA LEU A 655 1.67 -37.27 16.95
C LEU A 655 1.89 -37.64 18.41
N ALA A 656 1.34 -36.85 19.33
CA ALA A 656 1.23 -37.23 20.73
C ALA A 656 0.42 -38.54 20.88
N GLU A 657 0.50 -39.19 22.04
CA GLU A 657 -0.24 -40.43 22.32
C GLU A 657 -1.73 -40.29 21.94
N SER A 658 -2.23 -41.22 21.12
CA SER A 658 -3.55 -41.15 20.49
C SER A 658 -4.17 -42.54 20.28
N ASP A 659 -5.45 -42.58 19.93
CA ASP A 659 -6.20 -43.82 19.63
C ASP A 659 -5.99 -44.36 18.19
N VAL A 660 -5.02 -43.80 17.45
CA VAL A 660 -4.70 -44.20 16.06
C VAL A 660 -3.93 -45.52 16.07
N GLU A 661 -4.41 -46.50 15.30
CA GLU A 661 -3.81 -47.83 15.17
C GLU A 661 -3.33 -48.13 13.74
N VAL A 662 -2.42 -49.11 13.59
CA VAL A 662 -2.00 -49.58 12.27
C VAL A 662 -3.20 -50.18 11.53
N GLY A 663 -3.40 -49.76 10.28
CA GLY A 663 -4.54 -50.12 9.45
C GLY A 663 -5.71 -49.14 9.57
N ASP A 664 -5.63 -48.09 10.38
CA ASP A 664 -6.59 -46.99 10.34
C ASP A 664 -6.30 -46.04 9.16
N LYS A 665 -7.37 -45.45 8.60
CA LYS A 665 -7.27 -44.32 7.69
C LYS A 665 -7.45 -43.03 8.48
N ILE A 666 -6.46 -42.15 8.44
CA ILE A 666 -6.47 -40.87 9.15
C ILE A 666 -6.51 -39.69 8.18
N ARG A 667 -7.08 -38.58 8.65
CA ARG A 667 -7.04 -37.25 8.02
C ARG A 667 -6.25 -36.32 8.92
N VAL A 668 -5.27 -35.63 8.35
CA VAL A 668 -4.29 -34.85 9.09
C VAL A 668 -4.19 -33.45 8.51
N LYS A 669 -4.27 -32.43 9.38
CA LYS A 669 -3.84 -31.06 9.09
C LYS A 669 -2.60 -30.72 9.92
N GLY A 670 -1.52 -30.29 9.29
CA GLY A 670 -0.28 -29.97 10.00
C GLY A 670 0.70 -29.23 9.12
N LYS A 671 1.87 -28.90 9.67
CA LYS A 671 2.97 -28.30 8.91
C LYS A 671 4.01 -29.36 8.55
N THR A 672 4.59 -29.24 7.36
CA THR A 672 5.76 -30.00 6.94
C THR A 672 6.99 -29.55 7.71
N GLU A 673 7.81 -30.49 8.14
CA GLU A 673 9.05 -30.22 8.86
C GLU A 673 10.07 -31.34 8.61
N GLU A 674 11.33 -31.06 8.90
CA GLU A 674 12.40 -32.06 8.86
C GLU A 674 12.98 -32.30 10.25
N TYR A 675 13.14 -33.58 10.60
CA TYR A 675 13.81 -33.98 11.83
C TYR A 675 14.93 -34.97 11.53
N PHE A 676 16.18 -34.53 11.67
CA PHE A 676 17.37 -35.26 11.21
C PHE A 676 17.29 -35.68 9.73
N GLY A 677 16.70 -34.81 8.90
CA GLY A 677 16.50 -35.00 7.46
C GLY A 677 15.35 -35.93 7.09
N LEU A 678 14.59 -36.46 8.06
CA LEU A 678 13.34 -37.16 7.81
C LEU A 678 12.22 -36.14 7.60
N LEU A 679 11.59 -36.15 6.43
CA LEU A 679 10.41 -35.33 6.18
C LEU A 679 9.21 -35.88 6.96
N GLN A 680 8.60 -35.04 7.79
CA GLN A 680 7.46 -35.40 8.61
C GLN A 680 6.43 -34.27 8.70
N VAL A 681 5.26 -34.60 9.23
CA VAL A 681 4.20 -33.65 9.59
C VAL A 681 3.89 -33.80 11.06
N GLN A 682 3.89 -32.68 11.81
CA GLN A 682 3.59 -32.67 13.25
C GLN A 682 2.26 -31.96 13.55
N PRO A 683 1.11 -32.67 13.48
CA PRO A 683 -0.19 -32.10 13.80
C PRO A 683 -0.47 -32.09 15.31
N THR A 684 -1.48 -31.32 15.72
CA THR A 684 -2.12 -31.47 17.04
C THR A 684 -3.16 -32.59 17.02
N LEU A 685 -3.58 -33.06 18.20
CA LEU A 685 -4.68 -34.03 18.31
C LEU A 685 -5.99 -33.49 17.71
N ALA A 686 -6.26 -32.19 17.82
CA ALA A 686 -7.46 -31.56 17.25
C ALA A 686 -7.44 -31.57 15.72
N ASN A 687 -6.25 -31.60 15.12
CA ASN A 687 -6.05 -31.60 13.67
C ASN A 687 -5.84 -33.00 13.09
N THR A 688 -6.07 -34.06 13.87
CA THR A 688 -5.99 -35.45 13.43
C THR A 688 -7.31 -36.16 13.68
N THR A 689 -7.91 -36.69 12.63
CA THR A 689 -9.18 -37.43 12.72
C THR A 689 -9.01 -38.83 12.14
N ILE A 690 -9.47 -39.86 12.86
CA ILE A 690 -9.62 -41.21 12.31
C ILE A 690 -10.86 -41.20 11.40
N VAL A 691 -10.64 -41.27 10.08
CA VAL A 691 -11.71 -41.27 9.07
C VAL A 691 -12.41 -42.62 9.06
N GLU A 692 -11.64 -43.70 9.12
CA GLU A 692 -12.15 -45.07 9.11
C GLU A 692 -11.20 -46.00 9.88
N LYS A 693 -11.75 -46.84 10.76
CA LYS A 693 -10.96 -47.80 11.54
C LYS A 693 -10.73 -49.10 10.78
N ASN A 694 -9.54 -49.67 10.91
CA ASN A 694 -9.21 -51.02 10.41
C ASN A 694 -9.53 -51.23 8.91
N VAL A 695 -9.20 -50.27 8.05
CA VAL A 695 -9.28 -50.43 6.58
C VAL A 695 -8.29 -51.47 6.05
N GLY A 696 -7.32 -51.85 6.88
CA GLY A 696 -6.25 -52.79 6.54
C GLY A 696 -5.02 -52.06 5.99
N VAL A 697 -3.91 -52.76 5.86
CA VAL A 697 -2.66 -52.19 5.36
C VAL A 697 -2.53 -52.48 3.86
N PRO A 698 -2.12 -51.51 3.01
CA PRO A 698 -1.85 -51.76 1.60
C PRO A 698 -0.76 -52.83 1.39
N ALA A 699 -0.80 -53.50 0.25
CA ALA A 699 0.23 -54.47 -0.10
C ALA A 699 1.60 -53.78 -0.24
N PRO A 700 2.69 -54.37 0.28
CA PRO A 700 4.01 -53.75 0.19
C PRO A 700 4.48 -53.66 -1.27
N LYS A 701 5.14 -52.56 -1.61
CA LYS A 701 5.78 -52.40 -2.93
C LYS A 701 7.04 -53.27 -2.97
N ILE A 702 7.12 -54.20 -3.93
CA ILE A 702 8.31 -55.04 -4.11
C ILE A 702 9.42 -54.18 -4.73
N VAL A 703 10.55 -54.08 -4.04
CA VAL A 703 11.69 -53.22 -4.42
C VAL A 703 13.02 -53.95 -4.24
N THR A 704 14.08 -53.36 -4.80
CA THR A 704 15.46 -53.79 -4.61
C THR A 704 16.27 -52.73 -3.87
N SER A 705 17.48 -53.07 -3.43
CA SER A 705 18.36 -52.12 -2.74
C SER A 705 18.74 -50.91 -3.62
N ASN A 706 18.66 -51.02 -4.96
CA ASN A 706 18.86 -49.90 -5.87
C ASN A 706 17.74 -48.85 -5.81
N ASP A 707 16.54 -49.26 -5.40
CA ASP A 707 15.36 -48.39 -5.35
C ASP A 707 15.28 -47.64 -4.01
N LEU A 708 16.00 -48.12 -2.97
CA LEU A 708 16.04 -47.46 -1.65
C LEU A 708 16.61 -46.05 -1.78
N GLY A 709 15.75 -45.08 -1.45
CA GLY A 709 16.03 -43.66 -1.51
C GLY A 709 14.78 -42.83 -1.23
N GLU A 710 14.90 -41.52 -1.44
CA GLU A 710 13.88 -40.50 -1.19
C GLU A 710 12.49 -40.87 -1.70
N SER A 711 12.41 -41.40 -2.93
CA SER A 711 11.13 -41.75 -3.57
C SER A 711 10.33 -42.85 -2.87
N LEU A 712 10.94 -43.56 -1.91
CA LEU A 712 10.30 -44.62 -1.13
C LEU A 712 10.14 -44.25 0.34
N GLU A 713 10.69 -43.13 0.80
CA GLU A 713 10.61 -42.72 2.20
C GLU A 713 9.15 -42.67 2.67
N GLY A 714 8.91 -43.19 3.87
CA GLY A 714 7.57 -43.31 4.46
C GLY A 714 6.74 -44.48 3.97
N GLN A 715 7.11 -45.13 2.85
CA GLN A 715 6.29 -46.17 2.22
C GLN A 715 6.62 -47.58 2.73
N LEU A 716 5.59 -48.43 2.75
CA LEU A 716 5.73 -49.86 3.00
C LEU A 716 6.26 -50.61 1.76
N VAL A 717 7.41 -51.26 1.92
CA VAL A 717 8.11 -52.00 0.86
C VAL A 717 8.46 -53.42 1.29
N GLN A 718 8.74 -54.28 0.31
CA GLN A 718 9.25 -55.64 0.52
C GLN A 718 10.50 -55.84 -0.33
N MET A 719 11.58 -56.27 0.32
CA MET A 719 12.82 -56.70 -0.33
C MET A 719 12.93 -58.21 -0.26
N ASN A 720 13.39 -58.84 -1.35
CA ASN A 720 13.55 -60.29 -1.42
C ASN A 720 15.03 -60.69 -1.42
N ASN A 721 15.35 -61.88 -0.93
CA ASN A 721 16.70 -62.46 -0.89
C ASN A 721 17.71 -61.53 -0.20
N VAL A 722 17.44 -61.23 1.07
CA VAL A 722 18.22 -60.30 1.88
C VAL A 722 19.19 -61.08 2.77
N ALA A 723 20.49 -60.81 2.67
CA ALA A 723 21.52 -61.36 3.56
C ALA A 723 21.94 -60.31 4.58
N VAL A 724 22.06 -60.69 5.86
CA VAL A 724 22.46 -59.78 6.94
C VAL A 724 23.89 -60.09 7.38
N GLU A 725 24.78 -59.09 7.31
CA GLU A 725 26.23 -59.25 7.43
C GLU A 725 26.79 -58.83 8.79
N SER A 726 26.27 -57.73 9.36
CA SER A 726 26.72 -57.22 10.66
C SER A 726 25.66 -56.32 11.28
N VAL A 727 25.83 -55.97 12.56
CA VAL A 727 24.97 -55.04 13.29
C VAL A 727 25.83 -54.06 14.08
N ASP A 728 25.42 -52.81 14.16
CA ASP A 728 26.06 -51.79 14.98
C ASP A 728 25.48 -51.75 16.42
N ASN A 729 25.96 -50.81 17.24
CA ASN A 729 25.48 -50.67 18.63
C ASN A 729 24.08 -50.04 18.76
N HIS A 730 23.43 -49.70 17.65
CA HIS A 730 22.11 -49.07 17.59
C HIS A 730 21.07 -49.94 16.90
N ALA A 731 21.36 -51.24 16.70
CA ALA A 731 20.50 -52.18 15.99
C ALA A 731 20.26 -51.81 14.51
N ASN A 732 21.22 -51.11 13.89
CA ASN A 732 21.29 -50.98 12.43
C ASN A 732 22.04 -52.20 11.88
N TYR A 733 21.33 -53.02 11.13
CA TYR A 733 21.87 -54.23 10.51
C TYR A 733 22.32 -53.92 9.08
N GLN A 734 23.60 -54.12 8.81
CA GLN A 734 24.14 -54.05 7.46
C GLN A 734 23.68 -55.29 6.69
N ALA A 735 22.96 -55.08 5.60
CA ALA A 735 22.37 -56.11 4.78
C ALA A 735 22.68 -55.88 3.30
N SER A 736 22.56 -56.93 2.49
CA SER A 736 22.72 -56.85 1.05
C SER A 736 21.70 -57.72 0.34
N ASP A 737 21.28 -57.27 -0.84
CA ASP A 737 20.65 -58.13 -1.83
C ASP A 737 21.62 -58.36 -3.00
N GLN A 738 21.14 -58.91 -4.12
CA GLN A 738 21.96 -59.15 -5.31
C GLN A 738 22.52 -57.86 -5.99
N HIS A 739 22.14 -56.67 -5.54
CA HIS A 739 22.50 -55.40 -6.17
C HIS A 739 23.49 -54.57 -5.34
N ARG A 740 23.12 -54.14 -4.13
CA ARG A 740 23.99 -53.35 -3.25
C ARG A 740 23.71 -53.58 -1.76
N ALA A 741 24.63 -53.11 -0.93
CA ALA A 741 24.44 -53.03 0.51
C ALA A 741 23.46 -51.91 0.88
N PHE A 742 22.71 -52.15 1.96
CA PHE A 742 21.73 -51.25 2.57
C PHE A 742 21.60 -51.56 4.07
N VAL A 743 20.83 -50.76 4.79
CA VAL A 743 20.64 -50.92 6.24
C VAL A 743 19.22 -51.30 6.58
N ILE A 744 19.08 -52.27 7.48
CA ILE A 744 17.83 -52.61 8.14
C ILE A 744 17.87 -52.03 9.55
N ASP A 745 16.96 -51.11 9.86
CA ASP A 745 16.76 -50.62 11.21
C ASP A 745 15.79 -51.58 11.92
N SER A 746 16.29 -52.37 12.87
CA SER A 746 15.46 -53.34 13.58
C SER A 746 15.70 -53.25 15.08
N TYR A 747 15.15 -52.21 15.70
CA TYR A 747 15.27 -51.94 17.13
C TYR A 747 14.91 -53.14 18.02
N GLU A 748 13.88 -53.91 17.66
CA GLU A 748 13.46 -55.12 18.40
C GLU A 748 14.22 -56.39 17.97
N GLY A 749 15.16 -56.30 17.03
CA GLY A 749 16.03 -57.41 16.61
C GLY A 749 15.31 -58.52 15.85
N PHE A 750 14.47 -58.16 14.87
CA PHE A 750 13.74 -59.14 14.04
C PHE A 750 14.63 -59.86 13.02
N VAL A 751 15.84 -59.37 12.78
CA VAL A 751 16.85 -59.98 11.92
C VAL A 751 18.11 -60.33 12.71
N GLU A 752 18.88 -61.30 12.21
CA GLU A 752 20.09 -61.81 12.85
C GLU A 752 21.29 -61.79 11.90
N THR A 753 22.47 -61.46 12.45
CA THR A 753 23.73 -61.47 11.71
C THR A 753 24.08 -62.88 11.21
N GLY A 754 24.44 -62.98 9.93
CA GLY A 754 24.83 -64.23 9.28
C GLY A 754 23.66 -65.03 8.69
N LYS A 755 22.42 -64.56 8.85
CA LYS A 755 21.23 -65.18 8.25
C LYS A 755 20.85 -64.52 6.92
N SER A 756 20.15 -65.30 6.11
CA SER A 756 19.50 -64.84 4.88
C SER A 756 17.98 -64.95 5.01
N TYR A 757 17.26 -64.06 4.34
CA TYR A 757 15.81 -63.92 4.39
C TYR A 757 15.23 -64.00 2.98
N GLU A 758 14.19 -64.81 2.78
CA GLU A 758 13.42 -64.88 1.54
C GLU A 758 12.80 -63.52 1.25
N SER A 759 12.25 -62.87 2.29
CA SER A 759 11.79 -61.50 2.22
C SER A 759 11.87 -60.77 3.56
N VAL A 760 12.08 -59.46 3.46
CA VAL A 760 11.97 -58.51 4.57
C VAL A 760 11.02 -57.41 4.13
N THR A 761 9.90 -57.28 4.82
CA THR A 761 8.91 -56.21 4.64
C THR A 761 9.14 -55.12 5.68
N GLY A 762 8.93 -53.87 5.34
CA GLY A 762 9.12 -52.77 6.27
C GLY A 762 8.84 -51.43 5.65
N VAL A 763 8.78 -50.39 6.47
CA VAL A 763 8.69 -49.02 5.97
C VAL A 763 10.08 -48.46 5.71
N VAL A 764 10.25 -47.64 4.68
CA VAL A 764 11.51 -46.94 4.46
C VAL A 764 11.56 -45.70 5.33
N THR A 765 12.64 -45.55 6.09
CA THR A 765 12.90 -44.37 6.92
C THR A 765 14.24 -43.75 6.55
N TYR A 766 14.43 -42.50 6.92
CA TYR A 766 15.70 -41.80 6.79
C TYR A 766 16.13 -41.22 8.14
N ASN A 767 17.39 -41.37 8.48
CA ASN A 767 18.03 -40.65 9.57
C ASN A 767 19.55 -40.78 9.46
N TYR A 768 20.28 -39.74 9.88
CA TYR A 768 21.74 -39.73 9.89
C TYR A 768 22.36 -40.02 8.51
N ASP A 769 21.84 -39.35 7.46
CA ASP A 769 22.32 -39.43 6.09
C ASP A 769 22.16 -40.79 5.39
N GLU A 770 21.24 -41.65 5.86
CA GLU A 770 21.04 -42.99 5.33
C GLU A 770 19.56 -43.40 5.29
N TYR A 771 19.12 -43.96 4.15
CA TYR A 771 17.82 -44.63 4.03
C TYR A 771 17.89 -46.06 4.52
N LYS A 772 16.91 -46.46 5.33
CA LYS A 772 16.87 -47.75 6.03
C LYS A 772 15.52 -48.42 5.84
N LEU A 773 15.54 -49.75 5.77
CA LEU A 773 14.33 -50.57 5.82
C LEU A 773 14.01 -50.89 7.28
N MET A 774 12.80 -50.56 7.75
CA MET A 774 12.40 -50.79 9.12
C MET A 774 11.22 -51.78 9.20
N PRO A 775 11.46 -53.07 9.54
CA PRO A 775 10.40 -54.05 9.69
C PRO A 775 9.53 -53.73 10.90
N ARG A 776 8.23 -53.99 10.79
CA ARG A 776 7.23 -53.50 11.77
C ARG A 776 6.97 -54.50 12.87
N ASN A 777 7.13 -55.79 12.57
CA ASN A 777 6.89 -56.90 13.49
C ASN A 777 7.56 -58.19 12.97
N PRO A 778 7.62 -59.28 13.76
CA PRO A 778 8.26 -60.53 13.34
C PRO A 778 7.67 -61.21 12.10
N GLN A 779 6.42 -60.94 11.73
CA GLN A 779 5.80 -61.52 10.51
C GLN A 779 6.31 -60.85 9.22
N ASP A 780 6.94 -59.69 9.33
CA ASP A 780 7.51 -59.01 8.17
C ASP A 780 8.83 -59.64 7.69
N VAL A 781 9.42 -60.55 8.48
CA VAL A 781 10.72 -61.15 8.21
C VAL A 781 10.54 -62.65 7.96
N ILE A 782 10.75 -63.07 6.72
CA ILE A 782 10.65 -64.48 6.30
C ILE A 782 12.06 -65.01 6.08
N GLU A 783 12.56 -65.83 7.01
CA GLU A 783 13.88 -66.45 6.91
C GLU A 783 13.99 -67.32 5.66
N ALA A 784 15.10 -67.20 4.93
CA ALA A 784 15.35 -68.02 3.76
C ALA A 784 15.54 -69.46 4.22
N PHE A 785 14.85 -70.39 3.55
CA PHE A 785 15.10 -71.80 3.78
C PHE A 785 16.55 -72.12 3.43
N SER A 786 17.35 -72.56 4.41
CA SER A 786 18.74 -72.99 4.22
C SER A 786 18.84 -74.51 4.23
N LEU A 787 19.66 -75.07 3.33
CA LEU A 787 19.91 -76.50 3.27
C LEU A 787 21.05 -76.93 4.22
N LEU A 788 21.97 -76.04 4.56
CA LEU A 788 23.22 -76.39 5.23
C LEU A 788 23.48 -75.66 6.56
N ASP A 789 22.80 -74.55 6.87
CA ASP A 789 23.14 -73.77 8.07
C ASP A 789 22.95 -74.57 9.36
N GLY A 790 21.85 -75.34 9.47
CA GLY A 790 21.63 -76.24 10.60
C GLY A 790 22.71 -77.33 10.72
N TYR A 791 23.24 -77.83 9.60
CA TYR A 791 24.34 -78.81 9.62
C TYR A 791 25.68 -78.17 10.01
N VAL A 792 25.96 -76.95 9.55
CA VAL A 792 27.17 -76.19 9.89
C VAL A 792 27.18 -75.77 11.36
N ALA A 793 26.02 -75.39 11.91
CA ALA A 793 25.85 -75.10 13.33
C ALA A 793 25.91 -76.35 14.23
N GLY A 794 25.93 -77.56 13.64
CA GLY A 794 25.94 -78.84 14.36
C GLY A 794 24.58 -79.27 14.90
N GLU A 795 23.51 -78.63 14.44
CA GLU A 795 22.12 -78.86 14.87
C GLU A 795 21.42 -79.91 13.99
N GLU A 796 21.88 -80.09 12.75
CA GLU A 796 21.35 -81.08 11.81
C GLU A 796 22.39 -82.13 11.40
N SER A 797 21.91 -83.32 11.06
CA SER A 797 22.70 -84.40 10.47
C SER A 797 22.68 -84.33 8.93
N ILE A 798 23.67 -84.98 8.30
CA ILE A 798 23.72 -85.06 6.82
C ILE A 798 22.47 -85.73 6.20
N ALA A 799 21.78 -86.56 6.97
CA ALA A 799 20.51 -87.16 6.56
C ALA A 799 19.41 -86.10 6.47
N GLN A 800 19.32 -85.21 7.47
CA GLN A 800 18.37 -84.10 7.48
C GLN A 800 18.63 -83.12 6.32
N VAL A 801 19.89 -82.78 6.06
CA VAL A 801 20.29 -82.00 4.86
C VAL A 801 19.83 -82.68 3.57
N THR A 802 20.01 -84.00 3.48
CA THR A 802 19.61 -84.78 2.30
C THR A 802 18.08 -84.79 2.14
N ASP A 803 17.33 -84.93 3.23
CA ASP A 803 15.88 -84.87 3.24
C ASP A 803 15.37 -83.48 2.82
N SER A 804 15.97 -82.42 3.35
CA SER A 804 15.69 -81.02 3.01
C SER A 804 15.95 -80.74 1.53
N LEU A 805 17.08 -81.22 0.99
CA LEU A 805 17.40 -81.10 -0.42
C LEU A 805 16.37 -81.84 -1.29
N LEU A 806 15.97 -83.05 -0.91
CA LEU A 806 14.97 -83.83 -1.64
C LEU A 806 13.60 -83.14 -1.60
N LYS A 807 13.19 -82.62 -0.44
CA LYS A 807 11.97 -81.84 -0.29
C LYS A 807 11.99 -80.63 -1.21
N LEU A 808 13.07 -79.86 -1.21
CA LEU A 808 13.23 -78.69 -2.08
C LEU A 808 13.16 -79.06 -3.57
N THR A 809 13.77 -80.18 -3.99
CA THR A 809 13.65 -80.65 -5.38
C THR A 809 12.23 -81.06 -5.77
N SER A 810 11.39 -81.43 -4.80
CA SER A 810 9.99 -81.80 -5.03
C SER A 810 9.05 -80.61 -5.06
N GLU A 811 9.35 -79.57 -4.29
CA GLU A 811 8.57 -78.33 -4.22
C GLU A 811 8.92 -77.35 -5.34
N LYS A 812 10.17 -77.37 -5.80
CA LYS A 812 10.70 -76.55 -6.90
C LYS A 812 11.11 -77.47 -8.05
N ASP A 813 12.39 -77.47 -8.41
CA ASP A 813 12.99 -78.41 -9.36
C ASP A 813 14.45 -78.74 -8.97
N ILE A 814 15.04 -79.72 -9.67
CA ILE A 814 16.41 -80.18 -9.41
C ILE A 814 17.44 -79.06 -9.59
N GLN A 815 17.27 -78.21 -10.61
CA GLN A 815 18.27 -77.17 -10.92
C GLN A 815 18.23 -76.05 -9.87
N THR A 816 17.06 -75.63 -9.41
CA THR A 816 16.92 -74.65 -8.33
C THR A 816 17.55 -75.16 -7.04
N ALA A 817 17.22 -76.38 -6.61
CA ALA A 817 17.75 -76.95 -5.38
C ALA A 817 19.28 -77.16 -5.44
N LEU A 818 19.81 -77.55 -6.59
CA LEU A 818 21.26 -77.67 -6.80
C LEU A 818 21.96 -76.32 -6.87
N SER A 819 21.32 -75.30 -7.42
CA SER A 819 21.87 -73.95 -7.44
C SER A 819 22.02 -73.42 -6.02
N GLN A 820 20.99 -73.57 -5.20
CA GLN A 820 21.00 -73.19 -3.79
C GLN A 820 22.05 -73.98 -3.01
N LEU A 821 22.06 -75.32 -3.10
CA LEU A 821 23.06 -76.15 -2.43
C LEU A 821 24.49 -75.76 -2.87
N LYS A 822 24.69 -75.46 -4.14
CA LYS A 822 26.00 -75.06 -4.67
C LYS A 822 26.44 -73.73 -4.07
N GLU A 823 25.54 -72.77 -3.97
CA GLU A 823 25.80 -71.46 -3.40
C GLU A 823 26.15 -71.56 -1.92
N GLU A 824 25.34 -72.27 -1.13
CA GLU A 824 25.61 -72.51 0.29
C GLU A 824 26.92 -73.28 0.51
N LEU A 825 27.23 -74.30 -0.30
CA LEU A 825 28.53 -74.97 -0.26
C LEU A 825 29.67 -74.01 -0.63
N THR A 826 29.49 -73.15 -1.63
CA THR A 826 30.50 -72.17 -1.98
C THR A 826 30.78 -71.22 -0.80
N THR A 827 29.73 -70.74 -0.12
CA THR A 827 29.84 -69.87 1.05
C THR A 827 30.54 -70.57 2.22
N HIS A 828 30.09 -71.77 2.59
CA HIS A 828 30.57 -72.43 3.81
C HIS A 828 31.94 -73.08 3.69
N ILE A 829 32.32 -73.55 2.48
CA ILE A 829 33.44 -74.49 2.36
C ILE A 829 34.46 -74.20 1.24
N GLN A 830 34.25 -73.19 0.37
CA GLN A 830 35.17 -72.92 -0.76
C GLN A 830 36.55 -72.38 -0.33
N THR A 831 36.65 -71.67 0.78
CA THR A 831 37.93 -71.16 1.31
C THR A 831 38.58 -72.10 2.32
N ASN A 832 37.88 -73.17 2.71
CA ASN A 832 38.25 -74.10 3.79
C ASN A 832 38.74 -75.47 3.25
N GLY A 833 39.52 -75.47 2.16
CA GLY A 833 40.15 -76.69 1.61
C GLY A 833 39.44 -77.34 0.41
N ASN A 834 38.32 -76.81 -0.05
CA ASN A 834 37.66 -77.25 -1.29
C ASN A 834 37.75 -76.18 -2.39
N THR A 835 38.33 -76.50 -3.56
CA THR A 835 38.30 -75.57 -4.71
C THR A 835 36.91 -75.50 -5.33
N GLU A 836 36.63 -74.43 -6.08
CA GLU A 836 35.40 -74.30 -6.89
C GLU A 836 35.17 -75.54 -7.79
N GLN A 837 36.25 -76.18 -8.26
CA GLN A 837 36.18 -77.41 -9.05
C GLN A 837 35.69 -78.62 -8.24
N HIS A 838 36.01 -78.71 -6.94
CA HIS A 838 35.51 -79.76 -6.06
C HIS A 838 33.99 -79.63 -5.85
N ILE A 839 33.52 -78.41 -5.60
CA ILE A 839 32.10 -78.10 -5.43
C ILE A 839 31.34 -78.41 -6.72
N LYS A 840 31.82 -77.92 -7.88
CA LYS A 840 31.24 -78.25 -9.20
C LYS A 840 31.16 -79.75 -9.46
N SER A 841 32.20 -80.51 -9.10
CA SER A 841 32.23 -81.96 -9.28
C SER A 841 31.19 -82.66 -8.40
N ALA A 842 31.08 -82.28 -7.11
CA ALA A 842 30.12 -82.85 -6.18
C ALA A 842 28.68 -82.55 -6.62
N ILE A 843 28.38 -81.30 -7.00
CA ILE A 843 27.07 -80.90 -7.53
C ILE A 843 26.68 -81.75 -8.74
N LYS A 844 27.60 -82.01 -9.69
CA LYS A 844 27.33 -82.90 -10.83
C LYS A 844 27.06 -84.36 -10.43
N HIS A 845 27.67 -84.83 -9.34
CA HIS A 845 27.40 -86.17 -8.81
C HIS A 845 26.06 -86.24 -8.08
N ILE A 846 25.73 -85.19 -7.33
CA ILE A 846 24.44 -85.04 -6.63
C ILE A 846 23.31 -84.92 -7.65
N GLU A 847 23.45 -84.12 -8.70
CA GLU A 847 22.50 -84.00 -9.82
C GLU A 847 22.17 -85.38 -10.43
N LYS A 848 23.20 -86.15 -10.78
CA LYS A 848 23.01 -87.51 -11.32
C LYS A 848 22.34 -88.44 -10.31
N ALA A 849 22.59 -88.25 -9.02
CA ALA A 849 21.96 -89.04 -7.98
C ALA A 849 20.50 -88.64 -7.76
N LEU A 850 20.16 -87.35 -7.79
CA LEU A 850 18.79 -86.82 -7.72
C LEU A 850 17.93 -87.29 -8.91
N ILE A 851 18.44 -87.17 -10.14
CA ILE A 851 17.75 -87.66 -11.34
C ILE A 851 17.47 -89.17 -11.23
N LYS A 852 18.42 -89.96 -10.70
CA LYS A 852 18.23 -91.40 -10.53
C LYS A 852 17.36 -91.76 -9.34
N TYR A 853 17.37 -90.96 -8.28
CA TYR A 853 16.49 -91.08 -7.13
C TYR A 853 15.02 -90.91 -7.53
N GLN A 854 14.73 -90.02 -8.49
CA GLN A 854 13.39 -89.89 -9.06
C GLN A 854 12.96 -91.07 -9.94
N ASN A 855 13.92 -91.79 -10.56
CA ASN A 855 13.65 -92.77 -11.63
C ASN A 855 13.95 -94.25 -11.28
N SER A 856 14.58 -94.54 -10.13
CA SER A 856 15.04 -95.90 -9.76
C SER A 856 15.25 -96.05 -8.24
N ASP A 857 15.98 -97.09 -7.79
CA ASP A 857 16.17 -97.46 -6.38
C ASP A 857 16.57 -96.28 -5.47
N LYS A 858 15.61 -95.85 -4.64
CA LYS A 858 15.69 -94.63 -3.83
C LYS A 858 16.75 -94.73 -2.74
N ASP A 859 16.94 -95.89 -2.11
CA ASP A 859 17.83 -96.01 -0.93
C ASP A 859 19.32 -95.89 -1.32
N ALA A 860 19.72 -96.51 -2.43
CA ALA A 860 21.08 -96.42 -2.94
C ALA A 860 21.45 -95.00 -3.39
N HIS A 861 20.50 -94.26 -3.97
CA HIS A 861 20.72 -92.90 -4.44
C HIS A 861 20.61 -91.86 -3.32
N TYR A 862 19.75 -92.06 -2.33
CA TYR A 862 19.70 -91.27 -1.09
C TYR A 862 21.06 -91.24 -0.39
N LYS A 863 21.61 -92.42 -0.10
CA LYS A 863 22.93 -92.56 0.55
C LYS A 863 24.04 -91.92 -0.26
N LYS A 864 23.94 -91.97 -1.59
CA LYS A 864 24.92 -91.34 -2.49
C LYS A 864 24.86 -89.81 -2.43
N ILE A 865 23.68 -89.21 -2.34
CA ILE A 865 23.52 -87.76 -2.20
C ILE A 865 24.18 -87.30 -0.90
N GLY A 866 23.77 -87.88 0.24
CA GLY A 866 24.35 -87.54 1.54
C GLY A 866 25.87 -87.76 1.59
N HIS A 867 26.37 -88.86 0.99
CA HIS A 867 27.81 -89.14 0.92
C HIS A 867 28.61 -88.07 0.15
N GLU A 868 28.11 -87.58 -1.00
CA GLU A 868 28.83 -86.56 -1.77
C GLU A 868 28.83 -85.20 -1.05
N ILE A 869 27.78 -84.85 -0.30
CA ILE A 869 27.75 -83.65 0.56
C ILE A 869 28.71 -83.82 1.74
N GLU A 870 28.64 -84.93 2.48
CA GLU A 870 29.49 -85.23 3.65
C GLU A 870 30.98 -85.21 3.30
N LYS A 871 31.33 -85.74 2.13
CA LYS A 871 32.70 -85.82 1.61
C LYS A 871 33.34 -84.44 1.44
N LEU A 872 32.55 -83.40 1.16
CA LEU A 872 33.05 -82.05 1.04
C LEU A 872 33.41 -81.46 2.42
N PHE A 873 32.57 -81.69 3.45
CA PHE A 873 32.84 -81.24 4.82
C PHE A 873 33.99 -82.01 5.49
N LYS A 874 34.07 -83.33 5.31
CA LYS A 874 35.20 -84.16 5.83
C LYS A 874 36.57 -83.77 5.25
N ARG A 875 36.61 -83.10 4.10
CA ARG A 875 37.86 -82.57 3.53
C ARG A 875 38.37 -81.34 4.28
N MET A 876 37.48 -80.54 4.87
CA MET A 876 37.84 -79.39 5.70
C MET A 876 38.52 -79.84 7.00
N GLU A 877 37.92 -80.82 7.69
CA GLU A 877 38.41 -81.31 9.00
C GLU A 877 39.81 -81.91 8.92
N LYS A 878 40.17 -82.54 7.78
CA LYS A 878 41.46 -83.20 7.56
C LYS A 878 42.66 -82.26 7.34
N GLN A 879 42.44 -80.96 7.14
CA GLN A 879 43.50 -79.95 7.00
C GLN A 879 43.59 -78.99 8.20
N ALA A 880 42.57 -78.96 9.07
CA ALA A 880 42.59 -78.23 10.33
C ALA A 880 43.26 -79.00 11.49
N SER A 881 43.41 -80.33 11.33
CA SER A 881 44.25 -81.23 12.14
C SER A 881 45.64 -81.40 11.55
#